data_AF-A0A1F9W874-F1
#
_entry.id   AF-A0A1F9W874-F1
#
_cell.length_a   1.000
_cell.length_b   1.000
_cell.length_c   1.000
_cell.angle_alpha   90.00
_cell.angle_beta   90.00
_cell.angle_gamma   90.00
#
_symmetry.space_group_name_H-M   'P 1'
#
loop_
_entity.id
_entity.type
_entity.pdbx_description
1 polymer ?
#
loop_
_entity_poly.entity_id
_entity_poly.type
_entity_poly.pdbx_seq_one_letter_code
_entity_poly.pdbx_strand_id
1 'polypeptide(L)'
;MLLIQPGFCAAAPSAYQLYLRGELSKAASSYFSDAAAAPGQARPLLNAAMCLRQAGRYRAAAAALEEALKRDTYNPDIYSELGWLRFHQADYDGARAAFEGALGIQELHARAELGLASVYANLDDKEKTLLHLEKYRKLRPDFSGVDYILAWNFMNFKLYKEAEEALIEALRKDPTFTEARLPLAGIYARQGKFNEAWNQYFRVLDYAPRHPLATSMMKVLEGKLTKQPEEIRPPFRIVKPLKMEPVDAVASLLKSVKLRVGIGTNSAGKQGRNNLLRVKSFEGLSVTGKVSGKVFATIPPDETWFAVYENGAVVLKDPDGKVYGRFQGPVLLKPLKINGSVIFDASSKIKNPWFSGADRQYRGVIELFPIKGRGIGVVNTLESELYLLGVVPSEVAPQWPYESLKAQAVIARTQILIRRARGGLHKKDGYHICDGQHCQAYKGMSIEANTTSRAVVDTEGEILTYHGKPAYTFYHSNCGGWIQASKEVNGWGDSPYLVTKSDTQPDKPLAPMDPWNFHLWLTDNPQANCNYPGRVRAAEFRWMKIIKHKDMTFRVNKDYAVGELLDIVPLQRSPSGNVNSILLKGAKKTVTVSREHLIRNILGFSSLKSTLFEIEINRFKNGKVRNYWLYGGGWGHAIGMCQSGAAGLAGKYDKKYREILEFYFPGTNIRKIKYAPKKKAPVTPAAAAEPEMEPVPQDLPALPDPAPLPENPDEVPSPQLP
;
A
#
# COMPACT_ATOMS: atom_id res chain seq x y z
N MET A 1 -50.44 -31.83 25.38
CA MET A 1 -50.46 -30.36 25.18
C MET A 1 -49.02 -29.88 25.22
N LEU A 2 -48.33 -29.93 24.07
CA LEU A 2 -46.92 -29.57 23.93
C LEU A 2 -46.83 -28.06 23.62
N LEU A 3 -46.21 -27.30 24.51
CA LEU A 3 -45.87 -25.89 24.33
C LEU A 3 -44.64 -25.78 23.42
N ILE A 4 -44.85 -25.29 22.21
CA ILE A 4 -43.79 -24.90 21.27
C ILE A 4 -43.25 -23.55 21.73
N GLN A 5 -41.96 -23.49 22.06
CA GLN A 5 -41.26 -22.21 22.27
C GLN A 5 -41.18 -21.43 20.94
N PRO A 6 -41.46 -20.12 20.92
CA PRO A 6 -41.25 -19.31 19.74
C PRO A 6 -39.75 -19.18 19.49
N GLY A 7 -39.31 -19.68 18.34
CA GLY A 7 -37.95 -19.52 17.87
C GLY A 7 -37.58 -18.03 17.81
N PHE A 8 -36.40 -17.70 18.32
CA PHE A 8 -35.76 -16.40 18.13
C PHE A 8 -35.57 -16.15 16.62
N CYS A 9 -36.54 -15.50 15.98
CA CYS A 9 -36.32 -14.90 14.66
C CYS A 9 -35.29 -13.78 14.84
N ALA A 10 -34.09 -13.96 14.30
CA ALA A 10 -33.12 -12.87 14.20
C ALA A 10 -33.79 -11.67 13.50
N ALA A 11 -33.74 -10.48 14.11
CA ALA A 11 -34.32 -9.28 13.55
C ALA A 11 -33.81 -9.05 12.11
N ALA A 12 -34.71 -8.63 11.21
CA ALA A 12 -34.35 -8.33 9.83
C ALA A 12 -33.22 -7.28 9.79
N PRO A 13 -32.23 -7.42 8.88
CA PRO A 13 -31.11 -6.48 8.82
C PRO A 13 -31.62 -5.07 8.47
N SER A 14 -31.07 -4.06 9.15
CA SER A 14 -31.37 -2.65 8.84
C SER A 14 -30.92 -2.25 7.42
N ALA A 15 -31.49 -1.17 6.88
CA ALA A 15 -31.11 -0.60 5.59
C ALA A 15 -29.59 -0.35 5.48
N TYR A 16 -28.98 0.15 6.54
CA TYR A 16 -27.53 0.37 6.62
C TYR A 16 -26.73 -0.93 6.57
N GLN A 17 -27.17 -1.98 7.28
CA GLN A 17 -26.51 -3.30 7.22
C GLN A 17 -26.60 -3.93 5.82
N LEU A 18 -27.74 -3.78 5.14
CA LEU A 18 -27.91 -4.21 3.75
C LEU A 18 -26.96 -3.45 2.81
N TYR A 19 -26.78 -2.15 3.02
CA TYR A 19 -25.81 -1.34 2.28
C TYR A 19 -24.37 -1.84 2.48
N LEU A 20 -23.95 -2.08 3.73
CA LEU A 20 -22.61 -2.61 4.03
C LEU A 20 -22.37 -4.01 3.44
N ARG A 21 -23.42 -4.84 3.31
CA ARG A 21 -23.35 -6.16 2.67
C ARG A 21 -23.32 -6.10 1.14
N GLY A 22 -23.48 -4.92 0.55
CA GLY A 22 -23.56 -4.75 -0.90
C GLY A 22 -24.90 -5.18 -1.52
N GLU A 23 -25.95 -5.36 -0.70
CA GLU A 23 -27.30 -5.72 -1.15
C GLU A 23 -28.08 -4.45 -1.57
N LEU A 24 -27.51 -3.69 -2.51
CA LEU A 24 -27.88 -2.30 -2.82
C LEU A 24 -29.36 -2.10 -3.14
N SER A 25 -29.97 -2.99 -3.93
CA SER A 25 -31.40 -2.91 -4.25
C SER A 25 -32.29 -3.11 -3.02
N LYS A 26 -31.93 -4.04 -2.12
CA LYS A 26 -32.67 -4.26 -0.88
C LYS A 26 -32.47 -3.12 0.10
N ALA A 27 -31.25 -2.59 0.21
CA ALA A 27 -30.95 -1.41 1.01
C ALA A 27 -31.79 -0.21 0.56
N ALA A 28 -31.86 0.04 -0.75
CA ALA A 28 -32.70 1.11 -1.31
C ALA A 28 -34.19 0.90 -0.98
N SER A 29 -34.74 -0.31 -1.17
CA SER A 29 -36.13 -0.62 -0.80
C SER A 29 -36.41 -0.42 0.70
N SER A 30 -35.46 -0.79 1.56
CA SER A 30 -35.57 -0.55 3.00
C SER A 30 -35.59 0.95 3.32
N TYR A 31 -34.68 1.74 2.73
CA TYR A 31 -34.67 3.19 2.92
C TYR A 31 -35.92 3.89 2.35
N PHE A 32 -36.54 3.38 1.28
CA PHE A 32 -37.84 3.88 0.84
C PHE A 32 -38.95 3.59 1.84
N SER A 33 -38.90 2.43 2.51
CA SER A 33 -39.84 2.11 3.59
C SER A 33 -39.65 3.05 4.79
N ASP A 34 -38.40 3.34 5.15
CA ASP A 34 -38.07 4.35 6.18
C ASP A 34 -38.58 5.74 5.77
N ALA A 35 -38.45 6.12 4.49
CA ALA A 35 -38.96 7.38 3.95
C ALA A 35 -40.49 7.50 4.00
N ALA A 36 -41.19 6.37 3.84
CA ALA A 36 -42.65 6.30 3.94
C ALA A 36 -43.12 6.38 5.40
N ALA A 37 -42.35 5.79 6.32
CA ALA A 37 -42.61 5.88 7.76
C ALA A 37 -42.34 7.28 8.34
N ALA A 38 -41.44 8.05 7.71
CA ALA A 38 -41.13 9.43 8.08
C ALA A 38 -41.24 10.40 6.88
N PRO A 39 -42.47 10.75 6.42
CA PRO A 39 -42.67 11.52 5.18
C PRO A 39 -42.00 12.89 5.14
N GLY A 40 -41.80 13.53 6.30
CA GLY A 40 -41.11 14.83 6.40
C GLY A 40 -39.58 14.76 6.31
N GLN A 41 -38.97 13.57 6.35
CA GLN A 41 -37.51 13.44 6.32
C GLN A 41 -37.01 13.17 4.89
N ALA A 42 -36.05 13.97 4.43
CA ALA A 42 -35.35 13.76 3.16
C ALA A 42 -34.31 12.64 3.24
N ARG A 43 -33.70 12.45 4.42
CA ARG A 43 -32.50 11.61 4.59
C ARG A 43 -32.64 10.16 4.11
N PRO A 44 -33.74 9.44 4.38
CA PRO A 44 -33.88 8.08 3.85
C PRO A 44 -33.91 8.03 2.32
N LEU A 45 -34.54 9.01 1.65
CA LEU A 45 -34.53 9.10 0.18
C LEU A 45 -33.13 9.37 -0.37
N LEU A 46 -32.35 10.23 0.29
CA LEU A 46 -30.95 10.49 -0.07
C LEU A 46 -30.11 9.21 0.03
N ASN A 47 -30.30 8.41 1.08
CA ASN A 47 -29.62 7.14 1.24
C ASN A 47 -30.06 6.09 0.20
N ALA A 48 -31.35 6.04 -0.14
CA ALA A 48 -31.86 5.20 -1.21
C ALA A 48 -31.25 5.60 -2.57
N ALA A 49 -31.16 6.91 -2.85
CA ALA A 49 -30.55 7.43 -4.06
C ALA A 49 -29.08 7.02 -4.19
N MET A 50 -28.29 7.08 -3.11
CA MET A 50 -26.90 6.62 -3.12
C MET A 50 -26.76 5.12 -3.39
N CYS A 51 -27.64 4.29 -2.81
CA CYS A 51 -27.67 2.85 -3.07
C CYS A 51 -28.01 2.55 -4.55
N LEU A 52 -29.01 3.25 -5.10
CA LEU A 52 -29.42 3.12 -6.50
C LEU A 52 -28.34 3.62 -7.47
N ARG A 53 -27.65 4.72 -7.15
CA ARG A 53 -26.52 5.26 -7.91
C ARG A 53 -25.39 4.24 -7.98
N GLN A 54 -24.99 3.67 -6.84
CA GLN A 54 -23.95 2.64 -6.78
C GLN A 54 -24.35 1.36 -7.55
N ALA A 55 -25.64 1.03 -7.61
CA ALA A 55 -26.18 -0.06 -8.42
C ALA A 55 -26.29 0.27 -9.92
N GLY A 56 -25.88 1.47 -10.37
CA GLY A 56 -25.97 1.93 -11.75
C GLY A 56 -27.38 2.33 -12.20
N ARG A 57 -28.34 2.45 -11.28
CA ARG A 57 -29.75 2.78 -11.56
C ARG A 57 -29.97 4.31 -11.52
N TYR A 58 -29.27 5.06 -12.36
CA TYR A 58 -29.23 6.53 -12.31
C TYR A 58 -30.60 7.21 -12.42
N ARG A 59 -31.51 6.71 -13.27
CA ARG A 59 -32.88 7.26 -13.38
C ARG A 59 -33.66 7.14 -12.08
N ALA A 60 -33.60 5.97 -11.44
CA ALA A 60 -34.28 5.73 -10.17
C ALA A 60 -33.64 6.55 -9.03
N ALA A 61 -32.31 6.70 -9.04
CA ALA A 61 -31.61 7.57 -8.10
C ALA A 61 -32.02 9.03 -8.27
N ALA A 62 -32.16 9.52 -9.49
CA ALA A 62 -32.58 10.90 -9.77
C ALA A 62 -33.99 11.17 -9.27
N ALA A 63 -34.94 10.25 -9.54
CA ALA A 63 -36.30 10.35 -9.01
C ALA A 63 -36.34 10.39 -7.46
N ALA A 64 -35.48 9.61 -6.79
CA ALA A 64 -35.37 9.66 -5.34
C ALA A 64 -34.82 11.00 -4.83
N LEU A 65 -33.84 11.60 -5.51
CA LEU A 65 -33.34 12.95 -5.17
C LEU A 65 -34.36 14.04 -5.45
N GLU A 66 -35.13 13.95 -6.53
CA GLU A 66 -36.22 14.90 -6.84
C GLU A 66 -37.28 14.88 -5.74
N GLU A 67 -37.62 13.70 -5.22
CA GLU A 67 -38.54 13.59 -4.08
C GLU A 67 -37.91 14.08 -2.77
N ALA A 68 -36.62 13.84 -2.54
CA ALA A 68 -35.90 14.37 -1.39
C ALA A 68 -35.85 15.90 -1.41
N LEU A 69 -35.66 16.49 -2.59
CA LEU A 69 -35.58 17.93 -2.79
C LEU A 69 -36.90 18.65 -2.45
N LYS A 70 -38.06 18.00 -2.65
CA LYS A 70 -39.36 18.54 -2.22
C LYS A 70 -39.47 18.68 -0.69
N ARG A 71 -38.67 17.91 0.06
CA ARG A 71 -38.66 17.90 1.54
C ARG A 71 -37.55 18.78 2.11
N ASP A 72 -36.52 19.06 1.33
CA ASP A 72 -35.35 19.87 1.70
C ASP A 72 -34.94 20.76 0.52
N THR A 73 -35.77 21.78 0.24
CA THR A 73 -35.73 22.58 -1.00
C THR A 73 -34.53 23.51 -1.11
N TYR A 74 -33.82 23.78 -0.02
CA TYR A 74 -32.70 24.73 0.02
C TYR A 74 -31.36 24.02 0.25
N ASN A 75 -31.25 22.76 -0.17
CA ASN A 75 -30.03 21.98 0.00
C ASN A 75 -29.19 21.93 -1.29
N PRO A 76 -28.03 22.62 -1.35
CA PRO A 76 -27.21 22.68 -2.56
C PRO A 76 -26.59 21.33 -2.94
N ASP A 77 -26.35 20.44 -1.96
CA ASP A 77 -25.80 19.11 -2.21
C ASP A 77 -26.80 18.23 -2.99
N ILE A 78 -28.10 18.32 -2.69
CA ILE A 78 -29.15 17.58 -3.42
C ILE A 78 -29.21 18.04 -4.87
N TYR A 79 -29.19 19.36 -5.10
CA TYR A 79 -29.13 19.94 -6.45
C TYR A 79 -27.89 19.49 -7.21
N SER A 80 -26.72 19.54 -6.57
CA SER A 80 -25.45 19.11 -7.18
C SER A 80 -25.50 17.64 -7.59
N GLU A 81 -25.93 16.73 -6.71
CA GLU A 81 -25.99 15.31 -7.04
C GLU A 81 -27.08 14.98 -8.07
N LEU A 82 -28.21 15.70 -8.06
CA LEU A 82 -29.21 15.59 -9.12
C LEU A 82 -28.62 16.00 -10.47
N GLY A 83 -27.82 17.07 -10.50
CA GLY A 83 -27.08 17.51 -11.68
C GLY A 83 -26.16 16.43 -12.23
N TRP A 84 -25.37 15.77 -11.37
CA TRP A 84 -24.50 14.65 -11.78
C TRP A 84 -25.30 13.46 -12.32
N LEU A 85 -26.41 13.10 -11.69
CA LEU A 85 -27.27 12.00 -12.16
C LEU A 85 -27.89 12.31 -13.53
N ARG A 86 -28.29 13.56 -13.80
CA ARG A 86 -28.79 14.02 -15.11
C ARG A 86 -27.68 14.06 -16.15
N PHE A 87 -26.49 14.53 -15.77
CA PHE A 87 -25.30 14.52 -16.63
C PHE A 87 -24.97 13.10 -17.11
N HIS A 88 -24.98 12.09 -16.24
CA HIS A 88 -24.76 10.69 -16.62
C HIS A 88 -25.87 10.11 -17.52
N GLN A 89 -27.06 10.72 -17.54
CA GLN A 89 -28.16 10.38 -18.44
C GLN A 89 -28.09 11.16 -19.77
N ALA A 90 -27.06 11.98 -19.96
CA ALA A 90 -26.88 12.91 -21.08
C ALA A 90 -27.97 13.99 -21.19
N ASP A 91 -28.68 14.28 -20.09
CA ASP A 91 -29.56 15.44 -19.95
C ASP A 91 -28.73 16.64 -19.48
N TYR A 92 -28.07 17.30 -20.43
CA TYR A 92 -27.14 18.40 -20.14
C TYR A 92 -27.84 19.69 -19.73
N ASP A 93 -29.03 19.97 -20.27
CA ASP A 93 -29.81 21.15 -19.89
C ASP A 93 -30.38 21.00 -18.48
N GLY A 94 -30.95 19.84 -18.16
CA GLY A 94 -31.42 19.54 -16.82
C GLY A 94 -30.28 19.46 -15.80
N ALA A 95 -29.10 18.97 -16.20
CA ALA A 95 -27.91 19.00 -15.36
C ALA A 95 -27.42 20.43 -15.10
N ARG A 96 -27.34 21.28 -16.14
CA ARG A 96 -26.97 22.70 -16.01
C ARG A 96 -27.88 23.41 -15.02
N ALA A 97 -29.19 23.30 -15.21
CA ALA A 97 -30.18 23.94 -14.35
C ALA A 97 -30.06 23.49 -12.88
N ALA A 98 -29.80 22.20 -12.64
CA ALA A 98 -29.59 21.69 -11.29
C ALA A 98 -28.32 22.25 -10.64
N PHE A 99 -27.19 22.29 -11.36
CA PHE A 99 -25.96 22.87 -10.83
C PHE A 99 -26.05 24.39 -10.61
N GLU A 100 -26.69 25.13 -11.51
CA GLU A 100 -27.00 26.56 -11.32
C GLU A 100 -27.90 26.76 -10.09
N GLY A 101 -28.88 25.87 -9.86
CA GLY A 101 -29.68 25.87 -8.64
C GLY A 101 -28.85 25.67 -7.36
N ALA A 102 -27.90 24.73 -7.38
CA ALA A 102 -26.97 24.54 -6.27
C ALA A 102 -26.15 25.81 -5.99
N LEU A 103 -25.61 26.45 -7.04
CA LEU A 103 -24.81 27.67 -6.93
C LEU A 103 -25.64 28.90 -6.56
N GLY A 104 -26.94 28.92 -6.87
CA GLY A 104 -27.87 29.95 -6.42
C GLY A 104 -28.12 29.92 -4.91
N ILE A 105 -27.98 28.75 -4.28
CA ILE A 105 -28.10 28.56 -2.82
C ILE A 105 -26.74 28.75 -2.14
N GLN A 106 -25.70 28.14 -2.70
CA GLN A 106 -24.33 28.22 -2.20
C GLN A 106 -23.38 28.59 -3.33
N GLU A 107 -23.02 29.88 -3.40
CA GLU A 107 -22.17 30.45 -4.46
C GLU A 107 -20.86 29.67 -4.67
N LEU A 108 -20.30 29.14 -3.59
CA LEU A 108 -19.05 28.38 -3.59
C LEU A 108 -19.31 26.90 -3.29
N HIS A 109 -19.74 26.15 -4.29
CA HIS A 109 -20.00 24.71 -4.19
C HIS A 109 -19.11 23.89 -5.15
N ALA A 110 -18.07 23.25 -4.60
CA ALA A 110 -17.01 22.64 -5.40
C ALA A 110 -17.51 21.57 -6.38
N ARG A 111 -18.48 20.75 -5.95
CA ARG A 111 -19.01 19.65 -6.76
C ARG A 111 -19.96 20.14 -7.87
N ALA A 112 -20.60 21.31 -7.69
CA ALA A 112 -21.45 21.93 -8.70
C ALA A 112 -20.61 22.70 -9.73
N GLU A 113 -19.54 23.39 -9.30
CA GLU A 113 -18.57 24.02 -10.20
C GLU A 113 -17.92 23.00 -11.15
N LEU A 114 -17.49 21.85 -10.62
CA LEU A 114 -16.98 20.75 -11.45
C LEU A 114 -18.05 20.19 -12.39
N GLY A 115 -19.31 20.15 -11.93
CA GLY A 115 -20.47 19.72 -12.71
C GLY A 115 -20.73 20.62 -13.91
N LEU A 116 -20.81 21.94 -13.71
CA LEU A 116 -20.98 22.92 -14.79
C LEU A 116 -19.81 22.90 -15.77
N ALA A 117 -18.58 22.85 -15.28
CA ALA A 117 -17.41 22.66 -16.14
C ALA A 117 -17.55 21.42 -17.03
N SER A 118 -18.03 20.30 -16.47
CA SER A 118 -18.23 19.06 -17.21
C SER A 118 -19.36 19.16 -18.23
N VAL A 119 -20.45 19.86 -17.91
CA VAL A 119 -21.54 20.15 -18.85
C VAL A 119 -21.02 20.98 -20.02
N TYR A 120 -20.40 22.13 -19.77
CA TYR A 120 -19.90 23.02 -20.82
C TYR A 120 -18.81 22.35 -21.68
N ALA A 121 -17.96 21.51 -21.08
CA ALA A 121 -16.97 20.73 -21.83
C ALA A 121 -17.61 19.74 -22.83
N ASN A 122 -18.80 19.21 -22.53
CA ASN A 122 -19.54 18.36 -23.46
C ASN A 122 -20.39 19.15 -24.47
N LEU A 123 -20.62 20.44 -24.21
CA LEU A 123 -21.24 21.39 -25.14
C LEU A 123 -20.21 22.14 -26.00
N ASP A 124 -18.91 21.83 -25.86
CA ASP A 124 -17.79 22.49 -26.54
C ASP A 124 -17.66 24.01 -26.25
N ASP A 125 -18.23 24.48 -25.13
CA ASP A 125 -18.11 25.86 -24.66
C ASP A 125 -16.83 26.01 -23.83
N LYS A 126 -15.74 26.34 -24.53
CA LYS A 126 -14.39 26.47 -23.95
C LYS A 126 -14.32 27.52 -22.85
N GLU A 127 -14.91 28.69 -23.05
CA GLU A 127 -14.77 29.82 -22.12
C GLU A 127 -15.40 29.49 -20.77
N LYS A 128 -16.65 29.01 -20.78
CA LYS A 128 -17.34 28.62 -19.55
C LYS A 128 -16.71 27.40 -18.89
N THR A 129 -16.22 26.44 -19.68
CA THR A 129 -15.49 25.29 -19.14
C THR A 129 -14.32 25.74 -18.28
N LEU A 130 -13.47 26.63 -18.80
CA LEU A 130 -12.28 27.09 -18.09
C LEU A 130 -12.64 27.99 -16.89
N LEU A 131 -13.67 28.83 -17.01
CA LEU A 131 -14.17 29.64 -15.90
C LEU A 131 -14.53 28.79 -14.67
N HIS A 132 -15.35 27.76 -14.87
CA HIS A 132 -15.81 26.90 -13.78
C HIS A 132 -14.69 25.99 -13.25
N LEU A 133 -13.78 25.51 -14.10
CA LEU A 133 -12.62 24.74 -13.62
C LEU A 133 -11.66 25.56 -12.76
N GLU A 134 -11.43 26.84 -13.09
CA GLU A 134 -10.60 27.73 -12.27
C GLU A 134 -11.27 28.04 -10.92
N LYS A 135 -12.60 28.22 -10.88
CA LYS A 135 -13.33 28.31 -9.61
C LYS A 135 -13.19 27.04 -8.77
N TYR A 136 -13.34 25.87 -9.39
CA TYR A 136 -13.13 24.59 -8.72
C TYR A 136 -11.69 24.43 -8.19
N ARG A 137 -10.69 24.89 -8.96
CA ARG A 137 -9.28 24.92 -8.54
C ARG A 137 -9.04 25.81 -7.33
N LYS A 138 -9.71 26.97 -7.25
CA LYS A 138 -9.66 27.85 -6.07
C LYS A 138 -10.26 27.21 -4.82
N LEU A 139 -11.33 26.42 -4.98
CA LEU A 139 -11.96 25.69 -3.87
C LEU A 139 -11.13 24.48 -3.42
N ARG A 140 -10.33 23.89 -4.32
CA ARG A 140 -9.52 22.69 -4.06
C ARG A 140 -8.07 22.85 -4.56
N PRO A 141 -7.31 23.83 -4.04
CA PRO A 141 -6.00 24.19 -4.60
C PRO A 141 -4.97 23.07 -4.49
N ASP A 142 -5.02 22.25 -3.44
CA ASP A 142 -4.08 21.14 -3.21
C ASP A 142 -4.50 19.81 -3.85
N PHE A 143 -5.66 19.77 -4.51
CA PHE A 143 -6.20 18.55 -5.08
C PHE A 143 -5.71 18.32 -6.51
N SER A 144 -4.76 17.38 -6.68
CA SER A 144 -4.15 17.06 -7.98
C SER A 144 -5.14 16.66 -9.08
N GLY A 145 -6.34 16.20 -8.70
CA GLY A 145 -7.40 15.87 -9.66
C GLY A 145 -7.84 17.06 -10.49
N VAL A 146 -7.83 18.28 -9.93
CA VAL A 146 -8.28 19.48 -10.65
C VAL A 146 -7.35 19.81 -11.81
N ASP A 147 -6.04 19.83 -11.58
CA ASP A 147 -5.06 20.14 -12.63
C ASP A 147 -5.05 19.06 -13.73
N TYR A 148 -5.32 17.80 -13.37
CA TYR A 148 -5.49 16.74 -14.38
C TYR A 148 -6.74 16.93 -15.25
N ILE A 149 -7.87 17.35 -14.65
CA ILE A 149 -9.11 17.66 -15.39
C ILE A 149 -8.90 18.88 -16.29
N LEU A 150 -8.22 19.93 -15.80
CA LEU A 150 -7.82 21.08 -16.61
C LEU A 150 -6.96 20.64 -17.80
N ALA A 151 -5.91 19.85 -17.56
CA ALA A 151 -5.06 19.32 -18.62
C ALA A 151 -5.84 18.51 -19.66
N TRP A 152 -6.79 17.67 -19.21
CA TRP A 152 -7.66 16.92 -20.12
C TRP A 152 -8.42 17.87 -21.04
N ASN A 153 -9.06 18.89 -20.49
CA ASN A 153 -9.84 19.85 -21.27
C ASN A 153 -8.95 20.71 -22.18
N PHE A 154 -7.79 21.16 -21.71
CA PHE A 154 -6.81 21.84 -22.56
C PHE A 154 -6.38 20.99 -23.75
N MET A 155 -6.12 19.70 -23.56
CA MET A 155 -5.83 18.78 -24.66
C MET A 155 -6.99 18.66 -25.65
N ASN A 156 -8.25 18.59 -25.18
CA ASN A 156 -9.42 18.57 -26.06
C ASN A 156 -9.50 19.86 -26.90
N PHE A 157 -9.22 21.01 -26.30
CA PHE A 157 -9.18 22.32 -26.96
C PHE A 157 -7.87 22.61 -27.72
N LYS A 158 -6.98 21.62 -27.86
CA LYS A 158 -5.67 21.71 -28.55
C LYS A 158 -4.69 22.74 -27.92
N LEU A 159 -4.91 23.11 -26.66
CA LEU A 159 -4.04 23.98 -25.85
C LEU A 159 -2.94 23.16 -25.18
N TYR A 160 -1.97 22.69 -25.97
CA TYR A 160 -0.97 21.72 -25.50
C TYR A 160 0.05 22.29 -24.51
N LYS A 161 0.31 23.60 -24.52
CA LYS A 161 1.25 24.24 -23.60
C LYS A 161 0.64 24.32 -22.20
N GLU A 162 -0.59 24.78 -22.10
CA GLU A 162 -1.38 24.85 -20.88
C GLU A 162 -1.65 23.45 -20.32
N ALA A 163 -1.87 22.46 -21.21
CA ALA A 163 -1.96 21.06 -20.81
C ALA A 163 -0.66 20.53 -20.20
N GLU A 164 0.51 20.87 -20.74
CA GLU A 164 1.81 20.50 -20.19
C GLU A 164 1.99 21.05 -18.77
N GLU A 165 1.73 22.34 -18.57
CA GLU A 165 1.83 23.02 -17.28
C GLU A 165 0.90 22.40 -16.23
N ALA A 166 -0.35 22.15 -16.61
CA ALA A 166 -1.34 21.52 -15.73
C ALA A 166 -0.99 20.05 -15.37
N LEU A 167 -0.41 19.28 -16.30
CA LEU A 167 0.08 17.92 -16.02
C LEU A 167 1.28 17.91 -15.10
N ILE A 168 2.21 18.84 -15.27
CA ILE A 168 3.37 19.01 -14.37
C ILE A 168 2.87 19.35 -12.96
N GLU A 169 1.89 20.25 -12.84
CA GLU A 169 1.33 20.64 -11.56
C GLU A 169 0.57 19.48 -10.87
N ALA A 170 -0.21 18.71 -11.63
CA ALA A 170 -0.84 17.49 -11.14
C ALA A 170 0.20 16.50 -10.58
N LEU A 171 1.33 16.32 -11.27
CA LEU A 171 2.42 15.44 -10.86
C LEU A 171 3.27 16.01 -9.72
N ARG A 172 3.32 17.33 -9.55
CA ARG A 172 3.94 18.00 -8.40
C ARG A 172 3.13 17.74 -7.14
N LYS A 173 1.80 17.87 -7.21
CA LYS A 173 0.86 17.59 -6.11
C LYS A 173 0.75 16.10 -5.80
N ASP A 174 0.73 15.25 -6.83
CA ASP A 174 0.72 13.80 -6.71
C ASP A 174 1.71 13.12 -7.68
N PRO A 175 2.96 12.83 -7.23
CA PRO A 175 3.93 12.10 -8.04
C PRO A 175 3.50 10.68 -8.42
N THR A 176 2.46 10.12 -7.76
CA THR A 176 1.89 8.80 -8.07
C THR A 176 0.69 8.88 -9.03
N PHE A 177 0.42 10.05 -9.62
CA PHE A 177 -0.58 10.23 -10.66
C PHE A 177 -0.11 9.68 -12.03
N THR A 178 0.06 8.37 -12.11
CA THR A 178 0.59 7.68 -13.30
C THR A 178 -0.20 7.98 -14.58
N GLU A 179 -1.52 8.15 -14.47
CA GLU A 179 -2.41 8.53 -15.58
C GLU A 179 -2.04 9.89 -16.22
N ALA A 180 -1.39 10.80 -15.48
CA ALA A 180 -0.93 12.10 -15.99
C ALA A 180 0.39 11.99 -16.77
N ARG A 181 1.17 10.91 -16.55
CA ARG A 181 2.47 10.72 -17.24
C ARG A 181 2.32 10.37 -18.71
N LEU A 182 1.30 9.59 -19.06
CA LEU A 182 1.03 9.18 -20.44
C LEU A 182 0.77 10.36 -21.38
N PRO A 183 -0.21 11.27 -21.11
CA PRO A 183 -0.41 12.43 -21.95
C PRO A 183 0.80 13.37 -21.95
N LEU A 184 1.49 13.54 -20.80
CA LEU A 184 2.68 14.39 -20.72
C LEU A 184 3.82 13.86 -21.62
N ALA A 185 4.06 12.55 -21.59
CA ALA A 185 5.02 11.90 -22.47
C ALA A 185 4.66 12.07 -23.95
N GLY A 186 3.36 11.99 -24.28
CA GLY A 186 2.84 12.24 -25.63
C GLY A 186 3.08 13.69 -26.09
N ILE A 187 2.89 14.67 -25.21
CA ILE A 187 3.16 16.09 -25.49
C ILE A 187 4.66 16.30 -25.75
N TYR A 188 5.54 15.79 -24.88
CA TYR A 188 6.99 15.87 -25.09
C TYR A 188 7.45 15.23 -26.39
N ALA A 189 6.91 14.05 -26.74
CA ALA A 189 7.24 13.38 -28.00
C ALA A 189 6.85 14.21 -29.22
N ARG A 190 5.71 14.92 -29.19
CA ARG A 190 5.28 15.83 -30.27
C ARG A 190 6.16 17.07 -30.40
N GLN A 191 6.71 17.54 -29.27
CA GLN A 191 7.62 18.68 -29.22
C GLN A 191 9.07 18.31 -29.59
N GLY A 192 9.37 17.04 -29.88
CA GLY A 192 10.75 16.57 -30.11
C GLY A 192 11.60 16.39 -28.85
N LYS A 193 11.02 16.54 -27.65
CA LYS A 193 11.68 16.33 -26.35
C LYS A 193 11.74 14.83 -26.02
N PHE A 194 12.52 14.07 -26.80
CA PHE A 194 12.48 12.59 -26.76
C PHE A 194 13.01 11.99 -25.46
N ASN A 195 14.04 12.58 -24.84
CA ASN A 195 14.59 12.11 -23.58
C ASN A 195 13.57 12.24 -22.43
N GLU A 196 12.86 13.37 -22.38
CA GLU A 196 11.82 13.67 -21.41
C GLU A 196 10.61 12.76 -21.62
N ALA A 197 10.19 12.57 -22.87
CA ALA A 197 9.13 11.63 -23.22
C ALA A 197 9.46 10.20 -22.78
N TRP A 198 10.66 9.73 -23.10
CA TRP A 198 11.14 8.40 -22.72
C TRP A 198 11.17 8.24 -21.20
N ASN A 199 11.67 9.26 -20.46
CA ASN A 199 11.67 9.23 -19.00
C ASN A 199 10.26 9.11 -18.43
N GLN A 200 9.27 9.87 -18.93
CA GLN A 200 7.89 9.78 -18.46
C GLN A 200 7.27 8.40 -18.76
N TYR A 201 7.50 7.82 -19.94
CA TYR A 201 7.06 6.45 -20.24
C TYR A 201 7.75 5.42 -19.33
N PHE A 202 9.04 5.57 -19.06
CA PHE A 202 9.76 4.71 -18.12
C PHE A 202 9.14 4.80 -16.72
N ARG A 203 8.81 6.02 -16.25
CA ARG A 203 8.10 6.20 -14.97
C ARG A 203 6.73 5.54 -14.94
N VAL A 204 6.07 5.34 -16.07
CA VAL A 204 4.84 4.52 -16.11
C VAL A 204 5.16 3.05 -15.88
N LEU A 205 6.24 2.53 -16.47
CA LEU A 205 6.67 1.13 -16.29
C LEU A 205 7.18 0.83 -14.87
N ASP A 206 7.69 1.83 -14.14
CA ASP A 206 8.01 1.72 -12.70
C ASP A 206 6.78 1.28 -11.87
N TYR A 207 5.56 1.66 -12.30
CA TYR A 207 4.31 1.32 -11.62
C TYR A 207 3.50 0.22 -12.32
N ALA A 208 3.45 0.23 -13.66
CA ALA A 208 2.76 -0.75 -14.48
C ALA A 208 3.75 -1.49 -15.39
N PRO A 209 4.46 -2.51 -14.85
CA PRO A 209 5.32 -3.34 -15.67
C PRO A 209 4.52 -3.93 -16.83
N ARG A 210 5.02 -3.78 -18.06
CA ARG A 210 4.37 -4.22 -19.32
C ARG A 210 3.15 -3.40 -19.74
N HIS A 211 3.03 -2.13 -19.31
CA HIS A 211 2.02 -1.24 -19.87
C HIS A 211 2.18 -1.14 -21.40
N PRO A 212 1.15 -1.49 -22.21
CA PRO A 212 1.31 -1.72 -23.64
C PRO A 212 1.79 -0.46 -24.37
N LEU A 213 1.13 0.67 -24.13
CA LEU A 213 1.49 1.95 -24.76
C LEU A 213 2.86 2.44 -24.32
N ALA A 214 3.22 2.30 -23.04
CA ALA A 214 4.51 2.82 -22.56
C ALA A 214 5.67 1.97 -23.12
N THR A 215 5.48 0.65 -23.15
CA THR A 215 6.46 -0.29 -23.73
C THR A 215 6.66 -0.06 -25.22
N SER A 216 5.58 0.11 -25.98
CA SER A 216 5.68 0.38 -27.43
C SER A 216 6.34 1.73 -27.71
N MET A 217 5.94 2.78 -26.99
CA MET A 217 6.48 4.12 -27.20
C MET A 217 7.95 4.24 -26.78
N MET A 218 8.39 3.57 -25.73
CA MET A 218 9.81 3.54 -25.36
C MET A 218 10.67 2.95 -26.47
N LYS A 219 10.26 1.81 -27.05
CA LYS A 219 10.97 1.19 -28.19
C LYS A 219 11.04 2.12 -29.41
N VAL A 220 9.95 2.82 -29.71
CA VAL A 220 9.90 3.79 -30.81
C VAL A 220 10.84 4.99 -30.56
N LEU A 221 11.03 5.37 -29.30
CA LEU A 221 11.87 6.50 -28.91
C LEU A 221 13.36 6.16 -28.79
N GLU A 222 13.75 4.90 -28.59
CA GLU A 222 15.14 4.48 -28.40
C GLU A 222 16.09 4.98 -29.50
N GLY A 223 15.68 4.91 -30.77
CA GLY A 223 16.46 5.41 -31.91
C GLY A 223 16.48 6.94 -32.05
N LYS A 224 15.78 7.68 -31.18
CA LYS A 224 15.65 9.15 -31.22
C LYS A 224 16.22 9.81 -29.96
N LEU A 225 16.76 9.04 -29.02
CA LEU A 225 17.34 9.58 -27.79
C LEU A 225 18.66 10.29 -28.11
N THR A 226 18.87 11.45 -27.50
CA THR A 226 20.17 12.16 -27.59
C THR A 226 21.11 11.82 -26.44
N LYS A 227 20.62 11.09 -25.43
CA LYS A 227 21.34 10.66 -24.24
C LYS A 227 21.14 9.18 -24.02
N GLN A 228 22.14 8.52 -23.44
CA GLN A 228 21.96 7.13 -23.02
C GLN A 228 20.92 7.04 -21.88
N PRO A 229 20.15 5.95 -21.77
CA PRO A 229 19.18 5.76 -20.69
C PRO A 229 19.74 6.06 -19.28
N GLU A 230 21.00 5.70 -19.02
CA GLU A 230 21.71 5.95 -17.77
C GLU A 230 21.98 7.44 -17.52
N GLU A 231 22.10 8.26 -18.55
CA GLU A 231 22.28 9.71 -18.44
C GLU A 231 20.94 10.44 -18.26
N ILE A 232 19.85 9.87 -18.82
CA ILE A 232 18.49 10.38 -18.63
C ILE A 232 18.03 10.11 -17.19
N ARG A 233 18.41 8.96 -16.62
CA ARG A 233 18.10 8.57 -15.24
C ARG A 233 19.35 8.04 -14.53
N PRO A 234 20.24 8.93 -14.07
CA PRO A 234 21.43 8.52 -13.34
C PRO A 234 21.02 7.80 -12.05
N PRO A 235 21.64 6.65 -11.73
CA PRO A 235 21.39 5.98 -10.46
C PRO A 235 21.91 6.84 -9.31
N PHE A 236 21.22 6.79 -8.17
CA PHE A 236 21.70 7.44 -6.96
C PHE A 236 23.02 6.80 -6.49
N ARG A 237 24.02 7.63 -6.14
CA ARG A 237 25.36 7.19 -5.72
C ARG A 237 25.70 7.59 -4.29
N ILE A 238 26.32 6.68 -3.54
CA ILE A 238 26.87 6.94 -2.20
C ILE A 238 28.37 7.18 -2.34
N VAL A 239 28.77 8.45 -2.24
CA VAL A 239 30.16 8.89 -2.47
C VAL A 239 30.96 9.16 -1.20
N LYS A 240 30.30 9.28 -0.05
CA LYS A 240 30.95 9.55 1.24
C LYS A 240 30.30 8.73 2.36
N PRO A 241 31.05 8.39 3.42
CA PRO A 241 30.48 7.75 4.60
C PRO A 241 29.41 8.63 5.25
N LEU A 242 28.28 8.02 5.63
CA LEU A 242 27.27 8.68 6.44
C LEU A 242 27.77 8.79 7.88
N LYS A 243 27.95 10.01 8.38
CA LYS A 243 28.24 10.26 9.80
C LYS A 243 26.92 10.36 10.56
N MET A 244 26.70 9.42 11.49
CA MET A 244 25.54 9.37 12.39
C MET A 244 26.05 9.49 13.84
N GLU A 245 25.51 10.42 14.62
CA GLU A 245 25.84 10.59 16.06
C GLU A 245 24.66 10.19 16.97
N PRO A 246 24.91 9.61 18.17
CA PRO A 246 26.19 9.18 18.74
C PRO A 246 26.38 7.65 18.66
N VAL A 247 27.62 7.25 18.37
CA VAL A 247 28.10 5.87 18.26
C VAL A 247 27.82 5.04 19.53
N ASP A 248 27.72 5.67 20.70
CA ASP A 248 27.56 4.96 21.99
C ASP A 248 26.18 4.32 22.17
N ALA A 249 25.13 4.89 21.54
CA ALA A 249 23.80 4.30 21.57
C ALA A 249 23.74 2.98 20.75
N VAL A 250 24.57 2.83 19.72
CA VAL A 250 24.58 1.65 18.84
C VAL A 250 24.99 0.40 19.62
N ALA A 251 25.87 0.54 20.62
CA ALA A 251 26.32 -0.58 21.44
C ALA A 251 25.21 -1.19 22.32
N SER A 252 24.24 -0.39 22.80
CA SER A 252 23.11 -0.92 23.58
C SER A 252 22.20 -1.77 22.69
N LEU A 253 21.95 -1.32 21.46
CA LEU A 253 21.07 -1.96 20.48
C LEU A 253 21.56 -3.33 20.02
N LEU A 254 22.87 -3.62 20.13
CA LEU A 254 23.46 -4.91 19.76
C LEU A 254 23.01 -6.09 20.63
N LYS A 255 22.36 -5.81 21.78
CA LYS A 255 21.83 -6.86 22.66
C LYS A 255 20.55 -7.51 22.12
N SER A 256 19.93 -6.91 21.10
CA SER A 256 18.62 -7.34 20.61
C SER A 256 18.66 -8.64 19.80
N VAL A 257 17.48 -9.17 19.47
CA VAL A 257 17.40 -10.45 18.76
C VAL A 257 17.87 -10.32 17.30
N LYS A 258 18.71 -11.26 16.85
CA LYS A 258 19.14 -11.31 15.45
C LYS A 258 17.97 -11.55 14.50
N LEU A 259 17.93 -10.75 13.45
CA LEU A 259 16.97 -10.76 12.35
C LEU A 259 17.67 -11.11 11.05
N ARG A 260 16.92 -11.66 10.10
CA ARG A 260 17.40 -12.02 8.75
C ARG A 260 16.39 -11.46 7.78
N VAL A 261 16.82 -10.50 6.95
CA VAL A 261 15.97 -9.72 6.07
C VAL A 261 16.32 -10.06 4.63
N GLY A 262 15.36 -10.56 3.84
CA GLY A 262 15.54 -10.75 2.41
C GLY A 262 15.56 -9.40 1.69
N ILE A 263 16.61 -9.12 0.92
CA ILE A 263 16.83 -7.85 0.23
C ILE A 263 16.53 -8.00 -1.27
N GLY A 264 16.01 -6.94 -1.89
CA GLY A 264 15.66 -6.89 -3.31
C GLY A 264 14.44 -7.74 -3.63
N THR A 265 13.43 -7.67 -2.78
CA THR A 265 12.18 -8.44 -2.92
C THR A 265 11.12 -7.69 -3.73
N ASN A 266 10.20 -8.46 -4.32
CA ASN A 266 9.02 -7.93 -5.01
C ASN A 266 7.85 -7.71 -4.04
N SER A 267 6.67 -7.33 -4.56
CA SER A 267 5.45 -7.11 -3.77
C SER A 267 4.94 -8.35 -3.02
N ALA A 268 5.36 -9.56 -3.40
CA ALA A 268 5.08 -10.80 -2.68
C ALA A 268 6.18 -11.18 -1.67
N GLY A 269 7.14 -10.28 -1.45
CA GLY A 269 8.30 -10.50 -0.58
C GLY A 269 9.28 -11.55 -1.10
N LYS A 270 9.23 -11.93 -2.38
CA LYS A 270 10.18 -12.87 -2.99
C LYS A 270 11.32 -12.13 -3.66
N GLN A 271 12.54 -12.64 -3.51
CA GLN A 271 13.73 -12.05 -4.15
C GLN A 271 13.64 -12.11 -5.68
N GLY A 272 13.97 -10.98 -6.30
CA GLY A 272 14.10 -10.83 -7.75
C GLY A 272 15.32 -11.56 -8.33
N ARG A 273 15.51 -11.45 -9.65
CA ARG A 273 16.65 -12.08 -10.34
C ARG A 273 17.90 -11.22 -10.19
N ASN A 274 18.95 -11.77 -9.57
CA ASN A 274 20.24 -11.09 -9.41
C ASN A 274 21.33 -11.90 -10.13
N ASN A 275 21.79 -11.48 -11.30
CA ASN A 275 22.90 -12.13 -12.01
C ASN A 275 24.27 -11.58 -11.60
N LEU A 276 24.29 -10.34 -11.13
CA LEU A 276 25.46 -9.57 -10.77
C LEU A 276 25.11 -8.70 -9.58
N LEU A 277 26.03 -8.60 -8.62
CA LEU A 277 26.03 -7.59 -7.57
C LEU A 277 27.43 -6.97 -7.52
N ARG A 278 27.48 -5.66 -7.24
CA ARG A 278 28.71 -4.91 -7.02
C ARG A 278 28.74 -4.52 -5.57
N VAL A 279 29.76 -4.93 -4.83
CA VAL A 279 29.85 -4.78 -3.37
C VAL A 279 31.10 -4.03 -2.98
N LYS A 280 30.97 -3.07 -2.06
CA LYS A 280 32.08 -2.34 -1.47
C LYS A 280 31.79 -1.98 -0.02
N SER A 281 32.75 -1.35 0.65
CA SER A 281 32.60 -0.77 1.98
C SER A 281 33.61 0.34 2.18
N PHE A 282 33.25 1.41 2.88
CA PHE A 282 34.22 2.44 3.25
C PHE A 282 35.24 1.95 4.29
N GLU A 283 34.94 0.86 5.00
CA GLU A 283 35.80 0.31 6.05
C GLU A 283 36.52 -0.98 5.62
N GLY A 284 36.20 -1.51 4.44
CA GLY A 284 36.61 -2.83 3.97
C GLY A 284 35.70 -3.96 4.50
N LEU A 285 35.73 -5.11 3.81
CA LEU A 285 34.90 -6.28 4.15
C LEU A 285 35.75 -7.54 4.30
N SER A 286 35.43 -8.38 5.29
CA SER A 286 35.87 -9.77 5.31
C SER A 286 34.85 -10.68 4.61
N VAL A 287 35.37 -11.64 3.84
CA VAL A 287 34.57 -12.62 3.11
C VAL A 287 34.76 -13.98 3.76
N THR A 288 33.72 -14.51 4.40
CA THR A 288 33.79 -15.77 5.17
C THR A 288 32.78 -16.78 4.68
N GLY A 289 33.17 -18.04 4.50
CA GLY A 289 32.21 -19.12 4.26
C GLY A 289 31.34 -19.34 5.50
N LYS A 290 30.01 -19.35 5.35
CA LYS A 290 29.10 -19.46 6.50
C LYS A 290 29.22 -20.80 7.23
N VAL A 291 29.41 -21.88 6.48
CA VAL A 291 29.52 -23.26 7.02
C VAL A 291 30.95 -23.53 7.50
N SER A 292 31.95 -23.21 6.66
CA SER A 292 33.35 -23.53 6.95
C SER A 292 34.00 -22.60 7.97
N GLY A 293 33.48 -21.38 8.18
CA GLY A 293 34.12 -20.35 8.99
C GLY A 293 35.41 -19.78 8.40
N LYS A 294 35.90 -20.34 7.28
CA LYS A 294 37.14 -19.92 6.60
C LYS A 294 36.97 -18.52 6.00
N VAL A 295 37.95 -17.66 6.22
CA VAL A 295 38.09 -16.37 5.51
C VAL A 295 38.72 -16.64 4.15
N PHE A 296 38.04 -16.24 3.08
CA PHE A 296 38.47 -16.44 1.70
C PHE A 296 39.18 -15.22 1.11
N ALA A 297 38.75 -14.03 1.51
CA ALA A 297 39.30 -12.76 1.03
C ALA A 297 38.98 -11.62 2.00
N THR A 298 39.70 -10.52 1.83
CA THR A 298 39.40 -9.22 2.43
C THR A 298 39.28 -8.21 1.30
N ILE A 299 38.12 -7.59 1.18
CA ILE A 299 37.84 -6.51 0.23
C ILE A 299 38.40 -5.21 0.83
N PRO A 300 39.33 -4.51 0.15
CA PRO A 300 39.88 -3.25 0.65
C PRO A 300 38.84 -2.13 0.78
N PRO A 301 39.11 -1.10 1.60
CA PRO A 301 38.26 0.08 1.70
C PRO A 301 38.03 0.78 0.35
N ASP A 302 36.77 1.14 0.08
CA ASP A 302 36.24 1.80 -1.12
C ASP A 302 36.54 1.10 -2.46
N GLU A 303 36.94 -0.18 -2.42
CA GLU A 303 37.14 -1.00 -3.61
C GLU A 303 35.88 -1.80 -3.93
N THR A 304 35.46 -1.77 -5.21
CA THR A 304 34.25 -2.47 -5.66
C THR A 304 34.56 -3.85 -6.21
N TRP A 305 34.11 -4.88 -5.50
CA TRP A 305 34.19 -6.26 -5.94
C TRP A 305 32.87 -6.74 -6.56
N PHE A 306 32.94 -7.82 -7.33
CA PHE A 306 31.82 -8.35 -8.10
C PHE A 306 31.42 -9.74 -7.59
N ALA A 307 30.15 -9.90 -7.24
CA ALA A 307 29.55 -11.21 -7.02
C ALA A 307 28.71 -11.57 -8.25
N VAL A 308 29.10 -12.64 -8.95
CA VAL A 308 28.48 -13.11 -10.20
C VAL A 308 27.87 -14.48 -9.99
N TYR A 309 26.69 -14.73 -10.55
CA TYR A 309 26.11 -16.07 -10.56
C TYR A 309 26.58 -16.85 -11.80
N GLU A 310 27.33 -17.92 -11.58
CA GLU A 310 27.86 -18.79 -12.64
C GLU A 310 27.70 -20.26 -12.24
N ASN A 311 27.15 -21.09 -13.13
CA ASN A 311 27.05 -22.55 -12.96
C ASN A 311 26.49 -23.00 -11.59
N GLY A 312 25.48 -22.30 -11.08
CA GLY A 312 24.85 -22.65 -9.79
C GLY A 312 25.61 -22.18 -8.55
N ALA A 313 26.68 -21.40 -8.71
CA ALA A 313 27.47 -20.85 -7.62
C ALA A 313 27.52 -19.31 -7.65
N VAL A 314 27.79 -18.72 -6.48
CA VAL A 314 28.21 -17.31 -6.37
C VAL A 314 29.72 -17.27 -6.52
N VAL A 315 30.21 -16.52 -7.50
CA VAL A 315 31.63 -16.35 -7.79
C VAL A 315 32.03 -14.93 -7.40
N LEU A 316 32.99 -14.81 -6.50
CA LEU A 316 33.49 -13.51 -6.05
C LEU A 316 34.77 -13.14 -6.80
N LYS A 317 34.77 -11.94 -7.41
CA LYS A 317 35.86 -11.40 -8.22
C LYS A 317 36.27 -10.00 -7.76
N ASP A 318 37.55 -9.69 -7.84
CA ASP A 318 38.06 -8.31 -7.67
C ASP A 318 37.90 -7.50 -8.97
N PRO A 319 38.31 -6.20 -9.01
CA PRO A 319 38.26 -5.37 -10.20
C PRO A 319 39.02 -5.91 -11.41
N ASP A 320 40.13 -6.62 -11.19
CA ASP A 320 40.96 -7.22 -12.23
C ASP A 320 40.40 -8.56 -12.74
N GLY A 321 39.31 -9.04 -12.14
CA GLY A 321 38.61 -10.26 -12.54
C GLY A 321 39.16 -11.55 -11.90
N LYS A 322 40.12 -11.44 -10.98
CA LYS A 322 40.66 -12.59 -10.23
C LYS A 322 39.59 -13.17 -9.31
N VAL A 323 39.47 -14.50 -9.33
CA VAL A 323 38.45 -15.24 -8.57
C VAL A 323 38.99 -15.61 -7.19
N TYR A 324 38.27 -15.24 -6.13
CA TYR A 324 38.64 -15.58 -4.73
C TYR A 324 37.82 -16.74 -4.16
N GLY A 325 36.74 -17.12 -4.84
CA GLY A 325 35.96 -18.28 -4.44
C GLY A 325 34.76 -18.54 -5.34
N ARG A 326 34.36 -19.82 -5.40
CA ARG A 326 33.11 -20.29 -6.02
C ARG A 326 32.27 -20.96 -4.93
N PHE A 327 31.15 -20.37 -4.58
CA PHE A 327 30.35 -20.76 -3.43
C PHE A 327 29.01 -21.37 -3.87
N GLN A 328 28.85 -22.67 -3.67
CA GLN A 328 27.56 -23.37 -3.83
C GLN A 328 26.64 -23.17 -2.61
N GLY A 329 27.21 -22.74 -1.48
CA GLY A 329 26.50 -22.40 -0.25
C GLY A 329 26.62 -20.92 0.12
N PRO A 330 26.07 -20.51 1.27
CA PRO A 330 26.10 -19.12 1.71
C PRO A 330 27.51 -18.63 2.08
N VAL A 331 27.85 -17.45 1.57
CA VAL A 331 29.05 -16.66 1.91
C VAL A 331 28.64 -15.38 2.63
N LEU A 332 29.45 -14.97 3.62
CA LEU A 332 29.23 -13.82 4.48
C LEU A 332 30.15 -12.68 4.06
N LEU A 333 29.58 -11.50 3.83
CA LEU A 333 30.31 -10.24 3.75
C LEU A 333 30.11 -9.50 5.07
N LYS A 334 31.19 -9.32 5.83
CA LYS A 334 31.15 -8.64 7.14
C LYS A 334 32.05 -7.41 7.11
N PRO A 335 31.55 -6.23 7.49
CA PRO A 335 32.39 -5.06 7.69
C PRO A 335 33.53 -5.33 8.66
N LEU A 336 34.72 -4.80 8.37
CA LEU A 336 35.90 -4.96 9.25
C LEU A 336 35.77 -4.14 10.55
N LYS A 337 34.95 -3.10 10.56
CA LYS A 337 34.63 -2.29 11.74
C LYS A 337 33.21 -2.59 12.22
N ILE A 338 32.99 -2.55 13.54
CA ILE A 338 31.68 -2.84 14.15
C ILE A 338 30.56 -1.92 13.65
N ASN A 339 30.88 -0.66 13.35
CA ASN A 339 29.97 0.32 12.78
C ASN A 339 30.09 0.47 11.26
N GLY A 340 30.87 -0.42 10.63
CA GLY A 340 31.02 -0.41 9.18
C GLY A 340 29.76 -0.90 8.49
N SER A 341 29.77 -0.79 7.16
CA SER A 341 28.60 -1.10 6.34
C SER A 341 28.98 -1.83 5.06
N VAL A 342 28.01 -2.54 4.47
CA VAL A 342 28.11 -3.11 3.14
C VAL A 342 27.33 -2.21 2.17
N ILE A 343 27.98 -1.79 1.09
CA ILE A 343 27.39 -0.98 0.03
C ILE A 343 27.22 -1.84 -1.21
N PHE A 344 26.04 -1.80 -1.80
CA PHE A 344 25.78 -2.32 -3.14
C PHE A 344 25.75 -1.16 -4.13
N ASP A 345 26.69 -1.14 -5.07
CA ASP A 345 26.74 -0.13 -6.12
C ASP A 345 25.72 -0.42 -7.22
N ALA A 346 24.95 0.61 -7.57
CA ALA A 346 23.98 0.54 -8.64
C ALA A 346 24.63 0.30 -10.00
N SER A 347 23.95 -0.46 -10.86
CA SER A 347 24.34 -0.63 -12.26
C SER A 347 23.14 -1.06 -13.09
N SER A 348 23.00 -0.48 -14.28
CA SER A 348 21.99 -0.91 -15.27
C SER A 348 22.20 -2.36 -15.74
N LYS A 349 23.40 -2.94 -15.54
CA LYS A 349 23.70 -4.35 -15.81
C LYS A 349 23.04 -5.32 -14.81
N ILE A 350 22.55 -4.81 -13.67
CA ILE A 350 21.87 -5.60 -12.65
C ILE A 350 20.39 -5.71 -13.00
N LYS A 351 19.87 -6.95 -13.08
CA LYS A 351 18.47 -7.19 -13.47
C LYS A 351 17.43 -6.85 -12.40
N ASN A 352 17.83 -6.74 -11.14
CA ASN A 352 16.93 -6.43 -10.05
C ASN A 352 16.81 -4.90 -9.86
N PRO A 353 15.60 -4.33 -10.01
CA PRO A 353 15.38 -2.88 -9.87
C PRO A 353 15.86 -2.31 -8.54
N TRP A 354 15.85 -3.11 -7.47
CA TRP A 354 16.28 -2.67 -6.15
C TRP A 354 17.75 -2.26 -6.12
N PHE A 355 18.60 -3.00 -6.86
CA PHE A 355 20.04 -2.80 -6.94
C PHE A 355 20.46 -2.06 -8.21
N SER A 356 19.60 -1.85 -9.20
CA SER A 356 19.98 -1.15 -10.43
C SER A 356 19.77 0.36 -10.37
N GLY A 357 18.75 0.82 -9.63
CA GLY A 357 18.34 2.24 -9.64
C GLY A 357 19.01 3.13 -8.60
N ALA A 358 19.61 2.56 -7.55
CA ALA A 358 20.23 3.33 -6.47
C ALA A 358 21.23 2.48 -5.68
N ASP A 359 22.34 3.07 -5.27
CA ASP A 359 23.26 2.48 -4.31
C ASP A 359 22.52 2.18 -3.00
N ARG A 360 22.85 1.05 -2.36
CA ARG A 360 22.20 0.59 -1.11
C ARG A 360 23.25 0.33 -0.05
N GLN A 361 23.05 0.84 1.16
CA GLN A 361 23.98 0.67 2.27
C GLN A 361 23.31 -0.03 3.44
N TYR A 362 23.96 -1.05 4.00
CA TYR A 362 23.40 -1.89 5.05
C TYR A 362 24.36 -2.08 6.22
N ARG A 363 23.83 -2.06 7.44
CA ARG A 363 24.52 -2.46 8.66
C ARG A 363 24.57 -3.98 8.80
N GLY A 364 25.46 -4.47 9.65
CA GLY A 364 25.54 -5.89 9.99
C GLY A 364 26.17 -6.71 8.86
N VAL A 365 25.71 -7.95 8.71
CA VAL A 365 26.29 -8.94 7.80
C VAL A 365 25.41 -9.13 6.58
N ILE A 366 26.00 -9.24 5.40
CA ILE A 366 25.32 -9.66 4.18
C ILE A 366 25.64 -11.12 3.90
N GLU A 367 24.59 -11.93 3.76
CA GLU A 367 24.63 -13.31 3.27
C GLU A 367 24.34 -13.32 1.77
N LEU A 368 25.26 -13.83 0.96
CA LEU A 368 25.05 -14.13 -0.46
C LEU A 368 24.99 -15.64 -0.66
N PHE A 369 24.02 -16.12 -1.44
CA PHE A 369 23.89 -17.56 -1.74
C PHE A 369 23.27 -17.79 -3.11
N PRO A 370 23.56 -18.90 -3.79
CA PRO A 370 22.95 -19.19 -5.08
C PRO A 370 21.48 -19.60 -4.92
N ILE A 371 20.62 -19.12 -5.82
CA ILE A 371 19.24 -19.53 -5.99
C ILE A 371 19.08 -20.04 -7.42
N LYS A 372 18.83 -21.35 -7.56
CA LYS A 372 18.64 -22.01 -8.86
C LYS A 372 17.58 -21.26 -9.69
N GLY A 373 17.95 -20.85 -10.90
CA GLY A 373 17.10 -20.10 -11.83
C GLY A 373 16.88 -18.61 -11.51
N ARG A 374 17.23 -18.13 -10.31
CA ARG A 374 17.07 -16.72 -9.89
C ARG A 374 18.38 -15.97 -9.64
N GLY A 375 19.51 -16.67 -9.60
CA GLY A 375 20.82 -16.04 -9.46
C GLY A 375 21.26 -15.94 -8.01
N ILE A 376 21.58 -14.74 -7.53
CA ILE A 376 22.13 -14.50 -6.18
C ILE A 376 21.02 -14.09 -5.21
N GLY A 377 20.82 -14.85 -4.14
CA GLY A 377 20.04 -14.44 -2.97
C GLY A 377 20.83 -13.52 -2.07
N VAL A 378 20.18 -12.50 -1.51
CA VAL A 378 20.80 -11.49 -0.63
C VAL A 378 20.04 -11.39 0.69
N VAL A 379 20.67 -11.76 1.80
CA VAL A 379 20.04 -11.66 3.13
C VAL A 379 20.87 -10.76 4.03
N ASN A 380 20.26 -9.69 4.56
CA ASN A 380 20.88 -8.86 5.58
C ASN A 380 20.58 -9.42 6.98
N THR A 381 21.65 -9.75 7.71
CA THR A 381 21.58 -10.26 9.08
C THR A 381 22.11 -9.22 10.06
N LEU A 382 21.23 -8.76 10.96
CA LEU A 382 21.50 -7.70 11.92
C LEU A 382 20.56 -7.81 13.13
N GLU A 383 20.89 -7.11 14.20
CA GLU A 383 20.09 -7.00 15.41
C GLU A 383 18.79 -6.22 15.14
N SER A 384 17.67 -6.67 15.73
CA SER A 384 16.34 -6.10 15.49
C SER A 384 16.22 -4.61 15.77
N GLU A 385 16.95 -4.07 16.74
CA GLU A 385 16.94 -2.63 17.03
C GLU A 385 17.74 -1.84 15.99
N LEU A 386 18.86 -2.38 15.49
CA LEU A 386 19.59 -1.78 14.35
C LEU A 386 18.74 -1.76 13.07
N TYR A 387 17.97 -2.81 12.86
CA TYR A 387 17.01 -2.87 11.76
C TYR A 387 15.97 -1.75 11.84
N LEU A 388 15.51 -1.40 13.04
CA LEU A 388 14.54 -0.31 13.24
C LEU A 388 15.08 1.07 12.86
N LEU A 389 16.40 1.29 12.97
CA LEU A 389 17.03 2.53 12.49
C LEU A 389 16.76 2.76 11.00
N GLY A 390 16.73 1.68 10.20
CA GLY A 390 16.40 1.75 8.77
C GLY A 390 14.89 1.68 8.48
N VAL A 391 14.08 1.09 9.35
CA VAL A 391 12.62 0.96 9.14
C VAL A 391 11.86 2.24 9.47
N VAL A 392 12.06 2.82 10.66
CA VAL A 392 11.29 3.99 11.09
C VAL A 392 11.35 5.12 10.05
N PRO A 393 12.53 5.57 9.56
CA PRO A 393 12.60 6.59 8.50
C PRO A 393 12.18 6.09 7.11
N SER A 394 12.06 4.78 6.88
CA SER A 394 11.49 4.23 5.64
C SER A 394 9.96 4.32 5.62
N GLU A 395 9.35 4.37 6.80
CA GLU A 395 7.91 4.33 7.03
C GLU A 395 7.31 5.72 7.31
N VAL A 396 8.03 6.56 8.06
CA VAL A 396 7.59 7.92 8.44
C VAL A 396 8.69 8.95 8.20
N ALA A 397 8.31 10.20 7.94
CA ALA A 397 9.27 11.23 7.61
C ALA A 397 10.03 11.71 8.87
N PRO A 398 11.37 11.84 8.85
CA PRO A 398 12.14 12.21 10.04
C PRO A 398 11.80 13.57 10.67
N GLN A 399 11.19 14.48 9.92
CA GLN A 399 10.74 15.80 10.37
C GLN A 399 9.33 15.80 10.99
N TRP A 400 8.66 14.65 11.05
CA TRP A 400 7.38 14.54 11.74
C TRP A 400 7.54 14.72 13.26
N PRO A 401 6.46 15.05 13.98
CA PRO A 401 6.52 15.26 15.42
C PRO A 401 7.14 14.07 16.15
N TYR A 402 8.03 14.34 17.11
CA TYR A 402 8.87 13.32 17.74
C TYR A 402 8.09 12.17 18.39
N GLU A 403 6.94 12.49 19.00
CA GLU A 403 6.07 11.49 19.64
C GLU A 403 5.44 10.51 18.65
N SER A 404 5.19 10.91 17.40
CA SER A 404 4.71 9.97 16.38
C SER A 404 5.82 9.03 15.90
N LEU A 405 7.09 9.49 15.90
CA LEU A 405 8.25 8.65 15.60
C LEU A 405 8.44 7.58 16.68
N LYS A 406 8.25 7.93 17.95
CA LYS A 406 8.26 6.98 19.08
C LYS A 406 7.15 5.94 18.95
N ALA A 407 5.92 6.38 18.64
CA ALA A 407 4.81 5.45 18.42
C ALA A 407 5.13 4.47 17.28
N GLN A 408 5.66 4.96 16.15
CA GLN A 408 6.09 4.13 15.02
C GLN A 408 7.17 3.11 15.43
N ALA A 409 8.16 3.51 16.22
CA ALA A 409 9.22 2.61 16.70
C ALA A 409 8.67 1.44 17.53
N VAL A 410 7.77 1.72 18.49
CA VAL A 410 7.15 0.70 19.36
C VAL A 410 6.34 -0.31 18.55
N ILE A 411 5.51 0.14 17.61
CA ILE A 411 4.69 -0.78 16.81
C ILE A 411 5.51 -1.55 15.78
N ALA A 412 6.53 -0.92 15.18
CA ALA A 412 7.40 -1.61 14.25
C ALA A 412 8.17 -2.72 14.97
N ARG A 413 8.68 -2.44 16.18
CA ARG A 413 9.34 -3.42 17.05
C ARG A 413 8.43 -4.60 17.39
N THR A 414 7.22 -4.31 17.85
CA THR A 414 6.23 -5.33 18.21
C THR A 414 5.96 -6.27 17.04
N GLN A 415 5.77 -5.72 15.84
CA GLN A 415 5.49 -6.49 14.64
C GLN A 415 6.65 -7.40 14.22
N ILE A 416 7.90 -6.93 14.34
CA ILE A 416 9.09 -7.73 14.01
C ILE A 416 9.19 -8.94 14.94
N LEU A 417 8.96 -8.74 16.24
CA LEU A 417 9.04 -9.81 17.23
C LEU A 417 7.98 -10.89 16.98
N ILE A 418 6.74 -10.49 16.65
CA ILE A 418 5.67 -11.43 16.27
C ILE A 418 6.07 -12.23 15.03
N ARG A 419 6.51 -11.55 13.96
CA ARG A 419 6.88 -12.21 12.69
C ARG A 419 8.06 -13.16 12.90
N ARG A 420 9.07 -12.75 13.68
CA ARG A 420 10.25 -13.56 13.98
C ARG A 420 9.91 -14.78 14.83
N ALA A 421 9.09 -14.64 15.87
CA ALA A 421 8.73 -15.73 16.77
C ALA A 421 8.03 -16.90 16.05
N ARG A 422 7.33 -16.61 14.95
CA ARG A 422 6.67 -17.62 14.09
C ARG A 422 7.60 -18.23 13.03
N GLY A 423 8.91 -18.04 13.16
CA GLY A 423 9.90 -18.50 12.18
C GLY A 423 10.01 -17.63 10.93
N GLY A 424 9.23 -16.55 10.83
CA GLY A 424 9.18 -15.65 9.69
C GLY A 424 8.22 -16.08 8.57
N LEU A 425 7.61 -15.10 7.89
CA LEU A 425 6.74 -15.33 6.73
C LEU A 425 7.50 -15.98 5.55
N HIS A 426 8.82 -15.86 5.55
CA HIS A 426 9.70 -16.28 4.47
C HIS A 426 10.62 -17.43 4.89
N LYS A 427 10.20 -18.25 5.87
CA LYS A 427 10.98 -19.41 6.35
C LYS A 427 11.44 -20.31 5.19
N LYS A 428 10.58 -20.53 4.18
CA LYS A 428 10.87 -21.31 2.97
C LYS A 428 11.91 -20.65 2.06
N ASP A 429 11.99 -19.32 2.05
CA ASP A 429 12.97 -18.55 1.28
C ASP A 429 14.28 -18.32 2.06
N GLY A 430 14.34 -18.76 3.33
CA GLY A 430 15.54 -18.71 4.14
C GLY A 430 15.78 -17.38 4.87
N TYR A 431 14.76 -16.55 5.09
CA TYR A 431 14.83 -15.32 5.90
C TYR A 431 13.55 -15.10 6.71
N HIS A 432 13.59 -14.20 7.70
CA HIS A 432 12.46 -13.98 8.60
C HIS A 432 11.42 -13.02 7.97
N ILE A 433 11.89 -11.94 7.35
CA ILE A 433 11.08 -10.86 6.78
C ILE A 433 11.72 -10.33 5.48
N CYS A 434 10.95 -9.66 4.63
CA CYS A 434 11.45 -8.99 3.42
C CYS A 434 11.62 -7.47 3.61
N ASP A 435 12.37 -6.84 2.71
CA ASP A 435 12.62 -5.39 2.68
C ASP A 435 11.48 -4.53 2.09
N GLY A 436 10.49 -5.18 1.47
CA GLY A 436 9.30 -4.52 0.92
C GLY A 436 8.16 -4.33 1.93
N GLN A 437 7.20 -3.46 1.55
CA GLN A 437 5.97 -3.15 2.31
C GLN A 437 5.13 -4.38 2.67
N HIS A 438 5.33 -5.51 1.99
CA HIS A 438 4.73 -6.80 2.34
C HIS A 438 5.04 -7.22 3.79
N CYS A 439 6.26 -6.94 4.27
CA CYS A 439 6.61 -7.11 5.68
C CYS A 439 6.66 -5.76 6.40
N GLN A 440 7.68 -4.95 6.07
CA GLN A 440 7.94 -3.58 6.55
C GLN A 440 8.96 -2.96 5.58
N ALA A 441 8.83 -1.67 5.27
CA ALA A 441 9.77 -1.00 4.39
C ALA A 441 11.15 -0.89 5.05
N TYR A 442 12.19 -1.46 4.45
CA TYR A 442 13.56 -1.41 4.95
C TYR A 442 14.54 -0.99 3.85
N LYS A 443 14.98 0.27 3.87
CA LYS A 443 15.91 0.83 2.88
C LYS A 443 17.38 0.81 3.31
N GLY A 444 17.67 0.29 4.50
CA GLY A 444 19.03 0.24 5.06
C GLY A 444 19.50 1.57 5.64
N MET A 445 20.82 1.71 5.76
CA MET A 445 21.50 2.80 6.46
C MET A 445 21.40 4.16 5.75
N SER A 446 21.16 4.16 4.43
CA SER A 446 21.18 5.39 3.62
C SER A 446 20.02 6.36 3.88
N ILE A 447 18.99 5.93 4.60
CA ILE A 447 17.84 6.76 4.98
C ILE A 447 17.80 7.04 6.49
N GLU A 448 18.77 6.53 7.26
CA GLU A 448 18.81 6.78 8.70
C GLU A 448 18.93 8.28 9.00
N ALA A 449 18.25 8.72 10.06
CA ALA A 449 18.25 10.11 10.49
C ALA A 449 18.33 10.19 12.01
N ASN A 450 18.91 11.27 12.54
CA ASN A 450 19.11 11.42 13.99
C ASN A 450 17.80 11.40 14.77
N THR A 451 16.75 12.06 14.29
CA THR A 451 15.45 12.14 14.99
C THR A 451 14.74 10.78 15.08
N THR A 452 14.72 10.01 14.00
CA THR A 452 14.12 8.67 13.99
C THR A 452 14.96 7.67 14.78
N SER A 453 16.29 7.77 14.67
CA SER A 453 17.22 6.92 15.44
C SER A 453 17.08 7.15 16.94
N ARG A 454 16.97 8.41 17.37
CA ARG A 454 16.72 8.76 18.77
C ARG A 454 15.38 8.21 19.26
N ALA A 455 14.33 8.25 18.44
CA ALA A 455 13.04 7.67 18.81
C ALA A 455 13.10 6.15 19.00
N VAL A 456 13.92 5.44 18.20
CA VAL A 456 14.18 4.00 18.39
C VAL A 456 14.90 3.76 19.72
N VAL A 457 15.95 4.52 20.01
CA VAL A 457 16.76 4.40 21.25
C VAL A 457 15.93 4.73 22.49
N ASP A 458 15.20 5.85 22.49
CA ASP A 458 14.36 6.28 23.62
C ASP A 458 13.24 5.27 23.95
N THR A 459 12.84 4.45 22.97
CA THR A 459 11.80 3.42 23.12
C THR A 459 12.38 2.00 23.12
N GLU A 460 13.70 1.84 23.31
CA GLU A 460 14.37 0.54 23.23
C GLU A 460 13.66 -0.51 24.11
N GLY A 461 13.31 -1.64 23.50
CA GLY A 461 12.60 -2.74 24.18
C GLY A 461 11.14 -2.47 24.52
N GLU A 462 10.55 -1.31 24.21
CA GLU A 462 9.11 -1.09 24.40
C GLU A 462 8.29 -1.74 23.28
N ILE A 463 7.32 -2.57 23.67
CA ILE A 463 6.39 -3.26 22.78
C ILE A 463 4.94 -3.09 23.27
N LEU A 464 3.97 -3.25 22.37
CA LEU A 464 2.55 -3.34 22.74
C LEU A 464 2.14 -4.78 23.02
N THR A 465 1.34 -4.96 24.07
CA THR A 465 0.80 -6.26 24.49
C THR A 465 -0.70 -6.20 24.75
N TYR A 466 -1.39 -7.28 24.41
CA TYR A 466 -2.79 -7.50 24.74
C TYR A 466 -2.91 -8.81 25.53
N HIS A 467 -3.49 -8.74 26.73
CA HIS A 467 -3.49 -9.85 27.71
C HIS A 467 -2.11 -10.52 27.89
N GLY A 468 -1.06 -9.71 28.01
CA GLY A 468 0.32 -10.17 28.26
C GLY A 468 1.05 -10.76 27.04
N LYS A 469 0.38 -10.91 25.89
CA LYS A 469 1.00 -11.38 24.63
C LYS A 469 1.28 -10.19 23.70
N PRO A 470 2.32 -10.21 22.86
CA PRO A 470 2.54 -9.17 21.86
C PRO A 470 1.29 -8.95 20.99
N ALA A 471 0.84 -7.71 20.91
CA ALA A 471 -0.33 -7.32 20.12
C ALA A 471 0.05 -7.18 18.63
N TYR A 472 -0.81 -7.63 17.71
CA TYR A 472 -0.68 -7.26 16.30
C TYR A 472 -0.83 -5.74 16.14
N THR A 473 0.23 -5.09 15.68
CA THR A 473 0.28 -3.63 15.54
C THR A 473 0.45 -3.24 14.08
N PHE A 474 -0.56 -3.54 13.27
CA PHE A 474 -0.58 -3.14 11.86
C PHE A 474 -0.62 -1.62 11.72
N TYR A 475 -0.08 -1.10 10.63
CA TYR A 475 -0.03 0.34 10.35
C TYR A 475 -0.02 0.62 8.85
N HIS A 476 -0.47 1.80 8.48
CA HIS A 476 -0.59 2.24 7.10
C HIS A 476 -0.35 3.75 6.97
N SER A 477 -0.07 4.23 5.76
CA SER A 477 0.32 5.62 5.49
C SER A 477 -0.74 6.62 5.90
N ASN A 478 -1.96 6.51 5.35
CA ASN A 478 -3.04 7.46 5.62
C ASN A 478 -4.39 6.74 5.62
N CYS A 479 -5.25 6.99 6.60
CA CYS A 479 -6.54 6.29 6.72
C CYS A 479 -7.66 6.99 5.93
N GLY A 480 -7.42 8.21 5.42
CA GLY A 480 -8.45 9.02 4.78
C GLY A 480 -9.50 9.56 5.77
N GLY A 481 -9.29 9.41 7.08
CA GLY A 481 -10.12 9.92 8.17
C GLY A 481 -10.93 8.85 8.91
N TRP A 482 -10.87 7.58 8.49
CA TRP A 482 -11.49 6.45 9.18
C TRP A 482 -10.59 5.22 9.19
N ILE A 483 -10.51 4.56 10.34
CA ILE A 483 -9.78 3.31 10.55
C ILE A 483 -10.79 2.16 10.44
N GLN A 484 -10.35 1.03 9.89
CA GLN A 484 -11.13 -0.17 9.68
C GLN A 484 -10.79 -1.23 10.73
N ALA A 485 -11.80 -1.93 11.23
CA ALA A 485 -11.59 -3.06 12.13
C ALA A 485 -11.01 -4.26 11.37
N SER A 486 -10.11 -5.01 12.03
CA SER A 486 -9.51 -6.20 11.42
C SER A 486 -10.55 -7.27 11.03
N LYS A 487 -11.57 -7.48 11.88
CA LYS A 487 -12.65 -8.47 11.65
C LYS A 487 -13.55 -8.16 10.45
N GLU A 488 -13.58 -6.91 10.01
CA GLU A 488 -14.40 -6.50 8.87
C GLU A 488 -13.74 -6.86 7.52
N VAL A 489 -12.48 -7.27 7.55
CA VAL A 489 -11.67 -7.50 6.35
C VAL A 489 -11.14 -8.92 6.32
N ASN A 490 -11.45 -9.61 5.22
CA ASN A 490 -10.96 -10.97 5.02
C ASN A 490 -9.42 -11.02 4.94
N GLY A 491 -8.80 -11.86 5.77
CA GLY A 491 -7.36 -12.13 5.77
C GLY A 491 -6.55 -11.44 6.88
N TRP A 492 -7.17 -10.57 7.69
CA TRP A 492 -6.48 -9.85 8.78
C TRP A 492 -6.67 -10.44 10.17
N GLY A 493 -7.59 -11.39 10.32
CA GLY A 493 -7.97 -11.98 11.61
C GLY A 493 -8.87 -11.06 12.42
N ASP A 494 -9.25 -11.51 13.62
CA ASP A 494 -10.09 -10.75 14.55
C ASP A 494 -9.27 -10.40 15.79
N SER A 495 -8.80 -9.15 15.86
CA SER A 495 -8.15 -8.60 17.04
C SER A 495 -9.09 -7.59 17.70
N PRO A 496 -9.53 -7.80 18.97
CA PRO A 496 -10.55 -6.97 19.62
C PRO A 496 -10.20 -5.48 19.74
N TYR A 497 -8.92 -5.13 19.76
CA TYR A 497 -8.41 -3.76 19.85
C TYR A 497 -8.16 -3.11 18.48
N LEU A 498 -8.28 -3.85 17.37
CA LEU A 498 -8.23 -3.29 16.02
C LEU A 498 -9.66 -3.00 15.56
N VAL A 499 -10.17 -1.83 15.95
CA VAL A 499 -11.57 -1.43 15.81
C VAL A 499 -11.79 -0.34 14.78
N THR A 500 -13.01 -0.28 14.25
CA THR A 500 -13.46 0.79 13.36
C THR A 500 -13.72 2.04 14.16
N LYS A 501 -13.14 3.17 13.74
CA LYS A 501 -13.34 4.46 14.39
C LYS A 501 -12.87 5.61 13.50
N SER A 502 -13.35 6.82 13.79
CA SER A 502 -12.89 8.03 13.12
C SER A 502 -11.45 8.38 13.53
N ASP A 503 -10.66 8.87 12.58
CA ASP A 503 -9.34 9.47 12.82
C ASP A 503 -9.48 10.99 13.00
N THR A 504 -10.33 11.36 13.96
CA THR A 504 -10.61 12.72 14.40
C THR A 504 -10.05 12.95 15.80
N GLN A 505 -10.26 14.15 16.36
CA GLN A 505 -9.86 14.46 17.72
C GLN A 505 -10.34 13.33 18.68
N PRO A 506 -9.48 12.80 19.56
CA PRO A 506 -9.79 11.64 20.39
C PRO A 506 -11.01 11.85 21.29
N ASP A 507 -11.25 13.09 21.72
CA ASP A 507 -12.36 13.47 22.58
C ASP A 507 -13.70 13.66 21.83
N LYS A 508 -13.68 13.50 20.50
CA LYS A 508 -14.85 13.63 19.62
C LYS A 508 -14.95 12.43 18.66
N PRO A 509 -15.18 11.21 19.18
CA PRO A 509 -15.40 10.05 18.33
C PRO A 509 -16.70 10.22 17.55
N LEU A 510 -16.68 9.86 16.26
CA LEU A 510 -17.86 9.91 15.40
C LEU A 510 -18.42 8.51 15.18
N ALA A 511 -19.74 8.42 15.03
CA ALA A 511 -20.40 7.21 14.56
C ALA A 511 -20.19 7.04 13.04
N PRO A 512 -20.15 5.80 12.53
CA PRO A 512 -20.08 5.55 11.10
C PRO A 512 -21.17 6.29 10.31
N MET A 513 -20.82 6.74 9.11
CA MET A 513 -21.69 7.56 8.28
C MET A 513 -22.69 6.70 7.50
N ASP A 514 -23.91 7.20 7.34
CA ASP A 514 -24.87 6.68 6.37
C ASP A 514 -24.42 6.97 4.91
N PRO A 515 -25.04 6.32 3.90
CA PRO A 515 -24.60 6.44 2.51
C PRO A 515 -24.49 7.88 1.98
N TRP A 516 -25.44 8.77 2.30
CA TRP A 516 -25.40 10.15 1.82
C TRP A 516 -24.27 10.95 2.48
N ASN A 517 -24.14 10.87 3.81
CA ASN A 517 -23.05 11.57 4.50
C ASN A 517 -21.68 11.04 4.10
N PHE A 518 -21.54 9.74 3.89
CA PHE A 518 -20.29 9.14 3.41
C PHE A 518 -19.89 9.72 2.04
N HIS A 519 -20.86 9.83 1.12
CA HIS A 519 -20.64 10.38 -0.21
C HIS A 519 -20.12 11.82 -0.16
N LEU A 520 -20.78 12.70 0.61
CA LEU A 520 -20.36 14.09 0.77
C LEU A 520 -18.98 14.18 1.44
N TRP A 521 -18.77 13.44 2.54
CA TRP A 521 -17.50 13.43 3.27
C TRP A 521 -16.31 12.95 2.43
N LEU A 522 -16.53 11.97 1.54
CA LEU A 522 -15.47 11.42 0.69
C LEU A 522 -15.09 12.39 -0.43
N THR A 523 -16.07 13.09 -0.99
CA THR A 523 -15.86 14.03 -2.10
C THR A 523 -15.38 15.40 -1.63
N ASP A 524 -15.57 15.73 -0.36
CA ASP A 524 -15.06 16.94 0.29
C ASP A 524 -13.62 16.80 0.83
N ASN A 525 -13.13 17.80 1.59
CA ASN A 525 -11.84 17.84 2.27
C ASN A 525 -11.99 18.13 3.78
N PRO A 526 -12.61 17.22 4.55
CA PRO A 526 -12.92 17.43 5.96
C PRO A 526 -11.65 17.44 6.84
N GLN A 527 -11.76 18.04 8.02
CA GLN A 527 -10.71 17.94 9.04
C GLN A 527 -10.57 16.51 9.55
N ALA A 528 -9.33 16.06 9.71
CA ALA A 528 -8.95 14.79 10.30
C ALA A 528 -7.53 14.88 10.88
N ASN A 529 -7.15 13.97 11.77
CA ASN A 529 -5.78 13.90 12.28
C ASN A 529 -4.82 13.67 11.09
N CYS A 530 -5.15 12.71 10.21
CA CYS A 530 -4.40 12.39 9.01
C CYS A 530 -4.47 13.42 7.87
N ASN A 531 -5.34 14.44 7.98
CA ASN A 531 -5.35 15.58 7.06
C ASN A 531 -4.51 16.72 7.65
N TYR A 532 -3.19 16.67 7.46
CA TYR A 532 -2.25 17.60 8.09
C TYR A 532 -1.44 18.38 7.03
N PRO A 533 -2.00 19.45 6.44
CA PRO A 533 -1.31 20.30 5.48
C PRO A 533 0.06 20.78 6.00
N GLY A 534 1.04 20.86 5.11
CA GLY A 534 2.43 21.21 5.45
C GLY A 534 3.30 20.06 5.95
N ARG A 535 2.71 18.95 6.44
CA ARG A 535 3.46 17.74 6.84
C ARG A 535 3.11 16.49 6.05
N VAL A 536 1.86 16.39 5.60
CA VAL A 536 1.32 15.27 4.81
C VAL A 536 0.81 15.82 3.50
N ARG A 537 1.10 15.15 2.38
CA ARG A 537 0.61 15.62 1.07
C ARG A 537 -0.90 15.41 0.99
N ALA A 538 -1.63 16.39 0.48
CA ALA A 538 -3.09 16.32 0.33
C ALA A 538 -3.53 15.08 -0.48
N ALA A 539 -2.74 14.70 -1.48
CA ALA A 539 -2.99 13.52 -2.32
C ALA A 539 -2.94 12.17 -1.56
N GLU A 540 -2.45 12.13 -0.32
CA GLU A 540 -2.49 10.93 0.54
C GLU A 540 -3.82 10.86 1.31
N PHE A 541 -4.46 12.00 1.58
CA PHE A 541 -5.73 12.08 2.31
C PHE A 541 -6.95 12.02 1.37
N ARG A 542 -6.91 12.73 0.24
CA ARG A 542 -7.94 12.73 -0.82
C ARG A 542 -7.30 12.66 -2.18
N TRP A 543 -7.79 11.79 -3.04
CA TRP A 543 -7.27 11.59 -4.39
C TRP A 543 -8.38 11.29 -5.38
N MET A 544 -8.11 11.56 -6.66
CA MET A 544 -8.97 11.16 -7.78
C MET A 544 -8.16 10.37 -8.80
N LYS A 545 -8.81 9.42 -9.47
CA LYS A 545 -8.30 8.77 -10.67
C LYS A 545 -9.34 8.80 -11.78
N ILE A 546 -8.94 9.18 -12.99
CA ILE A 546 -9.77 9.06 -14.19
C ILE A 546 -9.11 8.01 -15.10
N ILE A 547 -9.78 6.87 -15.27
CA ILE A 547 -9.24 5.72 -15.98
C ILE A 547 -10.05 5.50 -17.26
N LYS A 548 -9.39 5.48 -18.42
CA LYS A 548 -10.04 5.21 -19.70
C LYS A 548 -10.59 3.78 -19.73
N HIS A 549 -11.71 3.59 -20.43
CA HIS A 549 -12.36 2.30 -20.50
C HIS A 549 -11.43 1.17 -20.99
N LYS A 550 -10.65 1.41 -22.06
CA LYS A 550 -9.69 0.45 -22.61
C LYS A 550 -8.62 0.02 -21.58
N ASP A 551 -8.11 0.99 -20.80
CA ASP A 551 -7.08 0.71 -19.80
C ASP A 551 -7.63 -0.12 -18.64
N MET A 552 -8.84 0.19 -18.18
CA MET A 552 -9.51 -0.59 -17.13
C MET A 552 -9.81 -2.02 -17.61
N THR A 553 -10.33 -2.18 -18.83
CA THR A 553 -10.59 -3.49 -19.44
C THR A 553 -9.30 -4.31 -19.56
N PHE A 554 -8.19 -3.70 -19.97
CA PHE A 554 -6.89 -4.37 -20.00
C PHE A 554 -6.45 -4.85 -18.61
N ARG A 555 -6.56 -3.99 -17.58
CA ARG A 555 -6.18 -4.34 -16.20
C ARG A 555 -6.99 -5.50 -15.65
N VAL A 556 -8.33 -5.46 -15.79
CA VAL A 556 -9.21 -6.53 -15.31
C VAL A 556 -8.93 -7.85 -16.03
N ASN A 557 -8.72 -7.81 -17.36
CA ASN A 557 -8.51 -9.03 -18.14
C ASN A 557 -7.17 -9.72 -17.87
N LYS A 558 -6.18 -9.00 -17.34
CA LYS A 558 -4.88 -9.58 -16.95
C LYS A 558 -5.03 -10.77 -16.00
N ASP A 559 -5.93 -10.64 -15.02
CA ASP A 559 -6.10 -11.64 -13.96
C ASP A 559 -7.43 -12.41 -14.07
N TYR A 560 -8.46 -11.83 -14.70
CA TYR A 560 -9.81 -12.40 -14.68
C TYR A 560 -10.37 -12.80 -16.04
N ALA A 561 -9.86 -12.31 -17.17
CA ALA A 561 -10.34 -12.65 -18.51
C ALA A 561 -11.89 -12.54 -18.68
N VAL A 562 -12.49 -11.44 -18.23
CA VAL A 562 -13.95 -11.19 -18.29
C VAL A 562 -14.47 -10.78 -19.68
N GLY A 563 -13.59 -10.54 -20.65
CA GLY A 563 -13.94 -10.00 -21.96
C GLY A 563 -14.11 -8.47 -21.93
N GLU A 564 -15.01 -7.92 -22.74
CA GLU A 564 -15.36 -6.50 -22.66
C GLU A 564 -15.98 -6.21 -21.29
N LEU A 565 -15.41 -5.25 -20.55
CA LEU A 565 -15.90 -4.90 -19.22
C LEU A 565 -17.17 -4.04 -19.35
N LEU A 566 -18.29 -4.51 -18.81
CA LEU A 566 -19.58 -3.83 -18.92
C LEU A 566 -19.84 -2.92 -17.71
N ASP A 567 -19.40 -3.36 -16.54
CA ASP A 567 -19.72 -2.71 -15.26
C ASP A 567 -18.73 -3.08 -14.15
N ILE A 568 -18.57 -2.17 -13.19
CA ILE A 568 -17.85 -2.40 -11.93
C ILE A 568 -18.74 -1.89 -10.80
N VAL A 569 -19.18 -2.79 -9.93
CA VAL A 569 -20.08 -2.45 -8.82
C VAL A 569 -19.37 -2.71 -7.50
N PRO A 570 -19.05 -1.69 -6.69
CA PRO A 570 -18.65 -1.91 -5.30
C PRO A 570 -19.78 -2.63 -4.55
N LEU A 571 -19.46 -3.73 -3.88
CA LEU A 571 -20.41 -4.52 -3.11
C LEU A 571 -20.20 -4.24 -1.61
N GLN A 572 -19.51 -5.13 -0.91
CA GLN A 572 -19.35 -5.04 0.53
C GLN A 572 -18.42 -3.91 0.91
N ARG A 573 -18.77 -3.20 1.99
CA ARG A 573 -17.96 -2.15 2.61
C ARG A 573 -17.93 -2.32 4.13
N SER A 574 -16.87 -1.86 4.76
CA SER A 574 -16.87 -1.62 6.22
C SER A 574 -17.64 -0.35 6.58
N PRO A 575 -18.01 -0.17 7.87
CA PRO A 575 -18.51 1.11 8.36
C PRO A 575 -17.53 2.28 8.17
N SER A 576 -16.22 2.02 8.01
CA SER A 576 -15.23 3.05 7.61
C SER A 576 -15.37 3.51 6.15
N GLY A 577 -16.21 2.83 5.34
CA GLY A 577 -16.44 3.12 3.92
C GLY A 577 -15.51 2.39 2.94
N ASN A 578 -14.49 1.69 3.44
CA ASN A 578 -13.57 0.90 2.61
C ASN A 578 -14.31 -0.25 1.90
N VAL A 579 -14.08 -0.40 0.60
CA VAL A 579 -14.61 -1.51 -0.22
C VAL A 579 -13.86 -2.79 0.08
N ASN A 580 -14.60 -3.81 0.51
CA ASN A 580 -14.07 -5.15 0.79
C ASN A 580 -14.35 -6.16 -0.34
N SER A 581 -15.35 -5.89 -1.18
CA SER A 581 -15.58 -6.65 -2.42
C SER A 581 -16.14 -5.80 -3.57
N ILE A 582 -15.82 -6.18 -4.80
CA ILE A 582 -16.36 -5.59 -6.03
C ILE A 582 -16.90 -6.69 -6.95
N LEU A 583 -17.92 -6.37 -7.72
CA LEU A 583 -18.45 -7.18 -8.81
C LEU A 583 -17.94 -6.64 -10.14
N LEU A 584 -17.26 -7.48 -10.91
CA LEU A 584 -16.80 -7.19 -12.26
C LEU A 584 -17.73 -7.90 -13.24
N LYS A 585 -18.54 -7.15 -14.00
CA LYS A 585 -19.40 -7.71 -15.03
C LYS A 585 -18.71 -7.55 -16.38
N GLY A 586 -18.34 -8.65 -17.02
CA GLY A 586 -17.84 -8.63 -18.40
C GLY A 586 -18.73 -9.40 -19.36
N ALA A 587 -18.53 -9.18 -20.65
CA ALA A 587 -19.29 -9.83 -21.72
C ALA A 587 -19.17 -11.36 -21.72
N LYS A 588 -18.08 -11.92 -21.16
CA LYS A 588 -17.87 -13.38 -21.07
C LYS A 588 -18.32 -13.96 -19.74
N LYS A 589 -18.09 -13.26 -18.63
CA LYS A 589 -18.42 -13.72 -17.28
C LYS A 589 -18.47 -12.57 -16.27
N THR A 590 -19.12 -12.86 -15.15
CA THR A 590 -19.13 -11.99 -13.97
C THR A 590 -18.27 -12.60 -12.87
N VAL A 591 -17.43 -11.78 -12.22
CA VAL A 591 -16.53 -12.21 -11.15
C VAL A 591 -16.66 -11.29 -9.93
N THR A 592 -16.77 -11.89 -8.75
CA THR A 592 -16.65 -11.15 -7.48
C THR A 592 -15.22 -11.20 -7.00
N VAL A 593 -14.59 -10.04 -6.87
CA VAL A 593 -13.25 -9.92 -6.30
C VAL A 593 -13.37 -9.49 -4.86
N SER A 594 -12.86 -10.33 -3.97
CA SER A 594 -12.80 -10.08 -2.53
C SER A 594 -11.33 -10.01 -2.11
N ARG A 595 -11.03 -9.24 -1.06
CA ARG A 595 -9.69 -8.85 -0.56
C ARG A 595 -9.20 -7.52 -1.12
N GLU A 596 -8.85 -6.63 -0.19
CA GLU A 596 -8.45 -5.25 -0.48
C GLU A 596 -7.28 -5.14 -1.47
N HIS A 597 -6.28 -6.02 -1.38
CA HIS A 597 -5.04 -5.90 -2.16
C HIS A 597 -5.28 -6.29 -3.60
N LEU A 598 -6.18 -7.24 -3.85
CA LEU A 598 -6.62 -7.60 -5.20
C LEU A 598 -7.40 -6.44 -5.82
N ILE A 599 -8.36 -5.87 -5.07
CA ILE A 599 -9.14 -4.70 -5.52
C ILE A 599 -8.22 -3.55 -5.90
N ARG A 600 -7.27 -3.20 -5.02
CA ARG A 600 -6.31 -2.12 -5.28
C ARG A 600 -5.44 -2.41 -6.50
N ASN A 601 -4.91 -3.62 -6.64
CA ASN A 601 -4.06 -4.00 -7.77
C ASN A 601 -4.78 -3.97 -9.12
N ILE A 602 -6.07 -4.30 -9.15
CA ILE A 602 -6.87 -4.27 -10.39
C ILE A 602 -7.22 -2.84 -10.79
N LEU A 603 -7.63 -2.02 -9.83
CA LEU A 603 -8.13 -0.67 -10.10
C LEU A 603 -7.00 0.36 -10.26
N GLY A 604 -5.77 0.07 -9.81
CA GLY A 604 -4.58 0.92 -10.03
C GLY A 604 -3.60 0.37 -11.09
N PHE A 605 -2.71 1.21 -11.60
CA PHE A 605 -1.61 0.78 -12.49
C PHE A 605 -0.56 -0.09 -11.77
N SER A 606 -0.33 0.17 -10.48
CA SER A 606 0.48 -0.62 -9.54
C SER A 606 -0.37 -1.11 -8.36
N SER A 607 -1.15 -0.19 -7.78
CA SER A 607 -2.15 -0.37 -6.73
C SER A 607 -2.89 0.95 -6.57
N LEU A 608 -4.23 0.91 -6.47
CA LEU A 608 -5.02 2.03 -5.96
C LEU A 608 -4.49 2.38 -4.55
N LYS A 609 -4.50 3.68 -4.18
CA LYS A 609 -3.92 4.13 -2.90
C LYS A 609 -4.58 3.43 -1.72
N SER A 610 -5.90 3.34 -1.69
CA SER A 610 -6.68 2.59 -0.70
C SER A 610 -7.95 1.98 -1.32
N THR A 611 -8.69 1.19 -0.55
CA THR A 611 -10.05 0.75 -0.90
C THR A 611 -11.16 1.71 -0.42
N LEU A 612 -10.81 2.83 0.21
CA LEU A 612 -11.75 3.89 0.56
C LEU A 612 -12.02 4.74 -0.68
N PHE A 613 -12.99 4.31 -1.50
CA PHE A 613 -13.35 5.02 -2.73
C PHE A 613 -14.81 4.84 -3.13
N GLU A 614 -15.29 5.75 -3.96
CA GLU A 614 -16.47 5.63 -4.79
C GLU A 614 -16.06 5.64 -6.26
N ILE A 615 -16.90 5.04 -7.11
CA ILE A 615 -16.68 4.96 -8.54
C ILE A 615 -17.89 5.50 -9.29
N GLU A 616 -17.63 6.40 -10.22
CA GLU A 616 -18.60 6.95 -11.15
C GLU A 616 -18.25 6.49 -12.57
N ILE A 617 -19.22 5.88 -13.24
CA ILE A 617 -19.03 5.32 -14.58
C ILE A 617 -19.66 6.27 -15.59
N ASN A 618 -18.81 7.00 -16.30
CA ASN A 618 -19.24 7.88 -17.38
C ASN A 618 -19.46 7.10 -18.66
N ARG A 619 -20.60 7.31 -19.28
CA ARG A 619 -21.01 6.65 -20.52
C ARG A 619 -21.18 7.69 -21.63
N PHE A 620 -20.99 7.27 -22.87
CA PHE A 620 -21.42 8.03 -24.04
C PHE A 620 -22.95 7.96 -24.15
N LYS A 621 -23.54 8.83 -25.00
CA LYS A 621 -24.99 8.81 -25.31
C LYS A 621 -25.50 7.44 -25.78
N ASN A 622 -24.63 6.63 -26.42
CA ASN A 622 -24.95 5.27 -26.86
C ASN A 622 -24.84 4.20 -25.75
N GLY A 623 -24.64 4.59 -24.49
CA GLY A 623 -24.55 3.69 -23.34
C GLY A 623 -23.19 3.02 -23.12
N LYS A 624 -22.25 3.11 -24.07
CA LYS A 624 -20.89 2.54 -23.91
C LYS A 624 -20.11 3.29 -22.85
N VAL A 625 -19.30 2.56 -22.07
CA VAL A 625 -18.45 3.16 -21.03
C VAL A 625 -17.33 3.98 -21.67
N ARG A 626 -17.17 5.22 -21.23
CA ARG A 626 -16.12 6.16 -21.66
C ARG A 626 -14.91 6.08 -20.73
N ASN A 627 -15.13 6.32 -19.44
CA ASN A 627 -14.10 6.32 -18.41
C ASN A 627 -14.72 6.09 -17.02
N TYR A 628 -13.85 5.81 -16.06
CA TYR A 628 -14.17 5.59 -14.66
C TYR A 628 -13.55 6.71 -13.84
N TRP A 629 -14.36 7.41 -13.06
CA TRP A 629 -13.91 8.43 -12.12
C TRP A 629 -13.95 7.81 -10.72
N LEU A 630 -12.78 7.67 -10.11
CA LEU A 630 -12.65 7.15 -8.76
C LEU A 630 -12.31 8.30 -7.85
N TYR A 631 -13.18 8.56 -6.88
CA TYR A 631 -12.95 9.50 -5.79
C TYR A 631 -12.59 8.68 -4.56
N GLY A 632 -11.47 8.98 -3.93
CA GLY A 632 -11.04 8.19 -2.78
C GLY A 632 -10.23 8.96 -1.77
N GLY A 633 -9.98 8.30 -0.65
CA GLY A 633 -9.21 8.86 0.45
C GLY A 633 -8.23 7.86 1.04
N GLY A 634 -7.19 8.35 1.70
CA GLY A 634 -6.20 7.51 2.36
C GLY A 634 -5.25 6.77 1.43
N TRP A 635 -4.24 6.14 2.04
CA TRP A 635 -3.23 5.31 1.41
C TRP A 635 -2.88 4.14 2.33
N GLY A 636 -3.16 2.93 1.85
CA GLY A 636 -2.89 1.68 2.53
C GLY A 636 -4.16 0.89 2.85
N HIS A 637 -4.08 0.04 3.87
CA HIS A 637 -5.13 -0.91 4.22
C HIS A 637 -6.07 -0.42 5.33
N ALA A 638 -5.85 0.77 5.89
CA ALA A 638 -6.71 1.39 6.91
C ALA A 638 -6.88 0.65 8.25
N ILE A 639 -6.14 -0.44 8.51
CA ILE A 639 -6.21 -1.21 9.77
C ILE A 639 -5.06 -0.78 10.71
N GLY A 640 -5.38 -0.61 11.99
CA GLY A 640 -4.41 -0.23 13.03
C GLY A 640 -3.98 1.23 12.94
N MET A 641 -2.69 1.52 13.16
CA MET A 641 -2.21 2.90 13.28
C MET A 641 -2.15 3.60 11.93
N CYS A 642 -2.80 4.77 11.83
CA CYS A 642 -2.61 5.70 10.74
C CYS A 642 -1.32 6.52 10.98
N GLN A 643 -0.33 6.41 10.10
CA GLN A 643 0.96 7.11 10.26
C GLN A 643 0.79 8.63 10.18
N SER A 644 0.07 9.13 9.17
CA SER A 644 -0.30 10.55 9.08
C SER A 644 -1.14 11.00 10.26
N GLY A 645 -2.06 10.16 10.74
CA GLY A 645 -2.93 10.46 11.87
C GLY A 645 -2.16 10.56 13.19
N ALA A 646 -1.19 9.67 13.42
CA ALA A 646 -0.27 9.75 14.56
C ALA A 646 0.55 11.06 14.54
N ALA A 647 1.01 11.49 13.37
CA ALA A 647 1.66 12.80 13.22
C ALA A 647 0.70 13.96 13.50
N GLY A 648 -0.57 13.84 13.11
CA GLY A 648 -1.62 14.80 13.46
C GLY A 648 -1.89 14.86 14.97
N LEU A 649 -2.05 13.72 15.64
CA LEU A 649 -2.26 13.65 17.08
C LEU A 649 -1.09 14.27 17.86
N ALA A 650 0.14 13.92 17.49
CA ALA A 650 1.34 14.47 18.11
C ALA A 650 1.52 15.97 17.84
N GLY A 651 1.25 16.43 16.61
CA GLY A 651 1.58 17.79 16.18
C GLY A 651 0.47 18.83 16.33
N LYS A 652 -0.81 18.41 16.35
CA LYS A 652 -1.97 19.30 16.49
C LYS A 652 -2.55 19.32 17.89
N TYR A 653 -2.35 18.25 18.65
CA TYR A 653 -2.97 18.04 19.96
C TYR A 653 -1.96 17.64 21.05
N ASP A 654 -0.65 17.77 20.77
CA ASP A 654 0.46 17.47 21.69
C ASP A 654 0.43 16.09 22.36
N LYS A 655 -0.26 15.12 21.74
CA LYS A 655 -0.42 13.77 22.28
C LYS A 655 0.93 13.06 22.35
N LYS A 656 1.21 12.48 23.52
CA LYS A 656 2.40 11.64 23.72
C LYS A 656 2.24 10.31 23.01
N TYR A 657 3.35 9.66 22.70
CA TYR A 657 3.34 8.38 21.97
C TYR A 657 2.49 7.31 22.65
N ARG A 658 2.42 7.32 23.99
CA ARG A 658 1.55 6.41 24.75
C ARG A 658 0.06 6.66 24.50
N GLU A 659 -0.36 7.93 24.46
CA GLU A 659 -1.74 8.31 24.14
C GLU A 659 -2.09 8.01 22.67
N ILE A 660 -1.13 8.19 21.76
CA ILE A 660 -1.28 7.83 20.35
C ILE A 660 -1.49 6.32 20.21
N LEU A 661 -0.69 5.52 20.91
CA LEU A 661 -0.83 4.06 20.89
C LEU A 661 -2.14 3.60 21.52
N GLU A 662 -2.57 4.20 22.64
CA GLU A 662 -3.88 3.91 23.24
C GLU A 662 -5.02 4.29 22.30
N PHE A 663 -4.90 5.41 21.59
CA PHE A 663 -5.87 5.78 20.56
C PHE A 663 -5.97 4.66 19.51
N TYR A 664 -4.88 4.26 18.85
CA TYR A 664 -4.96 3.29 17.74
C TYR A 664 -5.11 1.82 18.17
N PHE A 665 -4.76 1.48 19.41
CA PHE A 665 -4.79 0.12 19.94
C PHE A 665 -5.38 0.10 21.36
N PRO A 666 -6.67 0.46 21.53
CA PRO A 666 -7.30 0.58 22.84
C PRO A 666 -7.22 -0.71 23.65
N GLY A 667 -6.96 -0.59 24.95
CA GLY A 667 -6.83 -1.74 25.86
C GLY A 667 -5.54 -2.55 25.69
N THR A 668 -4.59 -2.07 24.89
CA THR A 668 -3.23 -2.62 24.86
C THR A 668 -2.34 -1.94 25.89
N ASN A 669 -1.25 -2.59 26.28
CA ASN A 669 -0.32 -2.09 27.28
C ASN A 669 1.10 -2.08 26.74
N ILE A 670 1.82 -0.98 26.97
CA ILE A 670 3.25 -0.91 26.70
C ILE A 670 3.99 -1.72 27.76
N ARG A 671 4.81 -2.67 27.32
CA ARG A 671 5.74 -3.42 28.18
C ARG A 671 7.16 -3.29 27.66
N LYS A 672 8.12 -3.17 28.59
CA LYS A 672 9.54 -3.17 28.27
C LYS A 672 10.10 -4.59 28.37
N ILE A 673 10.59 -5.13 27.26
CA ILE A 673 11.23 -6.45 27.22
C ILE A 673 12.73 -6.34 27.53
N LYS A 674 13.27 -7.40 28.14
CA LYS A 674 14.72 -7.59 28.26
C LYS A 674 15.17 -8.58 27.19
N TYR A 675 16.22 -8.25 26.46
CA TYR A 675 16.84 -9.18 25.54
C TYR A 675 17.72 -10.15 26.31
N ALA A 676 17.33 -11.43 26.35
CA ALA A 676 18.15 -12.46 26.97
C ALA A 676 19.30 -12.86 26.01
N PRO A 677 20.56 -12.91 26.48
CA PRO A 677 21.64 -13.49 25.69
C PRO A 677 21.33 -14.96 25.42
N LYS A 678 21.54 -15.44 24.18
CA LYS A 678 21.47 -16.87 23.89
C LYS A 678 22.43 -17.60 24.82
N LYS A 679 21.94 -18.51 25.67
CA LYS A 679 22.80 -19.55 26.27
C LYS A 679 23.51 -20.23 25.10
N LYS A 680 24.84 -20.23 25.08
CA LYS A 680 25.61 -21.07 24.15
C LYS A 680 25.09 -22.50 24.36
N ALA A 681 24.61 -23.15 23.31
CA ALA A 681 24.35 -24.58 23.40
C ALA A 681 25.66 -25.25 23.86
N PRO A 682 25.61 -26.19 24.83
CA PRO A 682 26.80 -26.92 25.21
C PRO A 682 27.40 -27.54 23.95
N VAL A 683 28.65 -27.19 23.68
CA VAL A 683 29.45 -27.82 22.64
C VAL A 683 29.66 -29.25 23.15
N THR A 684 28.98 -30.23 22.56
CA THR A 684 29.34 -31.62 22.75
C THR A 684 30.79 -31.75 22.26
N PRO A 685 31.76 -32.15 23.11
CA PRO A 685 33.10 -32.45 22.65
C PRO A 685 32.99 -33.56 21.60
N ALA A 686 33.75 -33.43 20.51
CA ALA A 686 33.91 -34.49 19.54
C ALA A 686 34.30 -35.78 20.28
N ALA A 687 33.63 -36.88 19.96
CA ALA A 687 33.89 -38.19 20.53
C ALA A 687 35.39 -38.50 20.42
N ALA A 688 36.05 -38.57 21.57
CA ALA A 688 37.35 -39.22 21.69
C ALA A 688 37.16 -40.71 21.43
N ALA A 689 38.16 -41.31 20.77
CA ALA A 689 38.20 -42.71 20.38
C ALA A 689 37.78 -43.66 21.51
N GLU A 690 36.97 -44.64 21.15
CA GLU A 690 36.53 -45.74 22.01
C GLU A 690 37.74 -46.57 22.47
N PRO A 691 37.81 -46.96 23.76
CA PRO A 691 38.61 -48.11 24.17
C PRO A 691 37.78 -49.40 23.99
N GLU A 692 38.44 -50.45 23.52
CA GLU A 692 37.89 -51.79 23.35
C GLU A 692 37.23 -52.32 24.63
N MET A 693 36.03 -52.90 24.52
CA MET A 693 35.37 -53.66 25.59
C MET A 693 35.42 -55.15 25.31
N GLU A 694 35.86 -55.90 26.32
CA GLU A 694 35.72 -57.37 26.46
C GLU A 694 34.24 -57.81 26.51
N PRO A 695 33.93 -59.08 26.15
CA PRO A 695 32.55 -59.52 25.96
C PRO A 695 31.87 -59.91 27.28
N VAL A 696 30.58 -59.60 27.40
CA VAL A 696 29.69 -60.09 28.48
C VAL A 696 28.62 -61.03 27.89
N PRO A 697 28.24 -62.13 28.57
CA PRO A 697 27.39 -63.17 28.00
C PRO A 697 25.90 -62.82 27.93
N GLN A 698 25.23 -63.55 27.03
CA GLN A 698 23.82 -63.54 26.66
C GLN A 698 22.90 -63.94 27.82
N ASP A 699 21.84 -63.16 28.04
CA ASP A 699 20.45 -63.66 28.23
C ASP A 699 19.49 -62.52 28.63
N LEU A 700 18.64 -62.08 27.70
CA LEU A 700 17.36 -61.42 28.01
C LEU A 700 16.31 -61.76 26.92
N PRO A 701 15.03 -62.00 27.27
CA PRO A 701 14.02 -62.48 26.33
C PRO A 701 13.43 -61.38 25.43
N ALA A 702 12.96 -61.81 24.26
CA ALA A 702 12.47 -61.00 23.15
C ALA A 702 11.19 -60.18 23.46
N LEU A 703 11.15 -58.95 22.96
CA LEU A 703 9.93 -58.14 22.82
C LEU A 703 9.24 -58.48 21.48
N PRO A 704 7.89 -58.47 21.41
CA PRO A 704 7.16 -58.83 20.21
C PRO A 704 7.16 -57.71 19.15
N ASP A 705 7.11 -58.12 17.88
CA ASP A 705 7.18 -57.25 16.70
C ASP A 705 6.02 -56.24 16.57
N PRO A 706 6.29 -55.05 15.99
CA PRO A 706 5.25 -54.06 15.70
C PRO A 706 4.41 -54.45 14.47
N ALA A 707 3.10 -54.24 14.58
CA ALA A 707 2.13 -54.46 13.49
C ALA A 707 2.31 -53.46 12.32
N PRO A 708 2.03 -53.88 11.07
CA PRO A 708 2.30 -53.08 9.87
C PRO A 708 1.25 -51.99 9.61
N LEU A 709 1.72 -50.87 9.05
CA LEU A 709 0.90 -49.74 8.58
C LEU A 709 0.14 -50.10 7.30
N PRO A 710 -1.15 -49.70 7.14
CA PRO A 710 -1.83 -49.83 5.87
C PRO A 710 -1.55 -48.64 4.94
N GLU A 711 -1.35 -48.99 3.67
CA GLU A 711 -1.19 -48.10 2.52
C GLU A 711 -2.54 -47.54 2.06
N ASN A 712 -2.48 -46.28 1.66
CA ASN A 712 -3.38 -45.50 0.81
C ASN A 712 -4.49 -44.63 1.47
N PRO A 713 -4.55 -43.32 1.13
CA PRO A 713 -5.49 -42.36 1.70
C PRO A 713 -6.57 -42.00 0.67
N ASP A 714 -7.78 -42.51 0.84
CA ASP A 714 -8.99 -41.85 0.36
C ASP A 714 -10.18 -42.48 1.06
N GLU A 715 -11.16 -41.64 1.38
CA GLU A 715 -12.38 -41.90 2.14
C GLU A 715 -12.28 -41.79 3.67
N VAL A 716 -13.44 -41.42 4.22
CA VAL A 716 -13.85 -41.25 5.62
C VAL A 716 -14.05 -39.79 6.05
N PRO A 717 -15.21 -39.49 6.68
CA PRO A 717 -16.05 -38.35 6.37
C PRO A 717 -16.11 -37.31 7.50
N SER A 718 -16.87 -36.24 7.25
CA SER A 718 -17.21 -35.18 8.20
C SER A 718 -17.69 -35.71 9.56
N PRO A 719 -17.14 -35.23 10.69
CA PRO A 719 -17.79 -35.34 11.98
C PRO A 719 -18.68 -34.13 12.22
N GLN A 720 -19.98 -34.39 12.31
CA GLN A 720 -20.90 -33.58 13.10
C GLN A 720 -20.42 -33.59 14.55
N LEU A 721 -20.54 -32.46 15.24
CA LEU A 721 -20.41 -32.34 16.69
C LEU A 721 -21.61 -31.56 17.23
N PRO A 722 -21.99 -31.85 18.50
CA PRO A 722 -23.31 -31.57 19.08
C PRO A 722 -23.65 -30.09 19.27
#